data_AF-A0A4Q2DFA1-F1
#
_entry.id   AF-A0A4Q2DFA1-F1
#
_cell.length_a   1.000
_cell.length_b   1.000
_cell.length_c   1.000
_cell.angle_alpha   90.00
_cell.angle_beta   90.00
_cell.angle_gamma   90.00
#
_symmetry.space_group_name_H-M   'P 1'
#
loop_
_entity.id
_entity.type
_entity.pdbx_description
1 polymer ?
#
loop_
_entity_poly.entity_id
_entity_poly.type
_entity_poly.pdbx_seq_one_letter_code
_entity_poly.pdbx_strand_id
1 'polypeptide(L)'
;MASSPSGSRLFALIIGIDDYTPETGFIKLKGAVRDADNIRNWLVKDFNVPPSHIQHLRDNAATRKAIVEALEGLSTDPKIKRDDPILIYYAGHGTQARPPKQWCWDSPNIQMIVPWNFKQSDTDGSDRIIHGIPDRTLSVLLTKLAKKKGNNITVILDCCHSGSGTRSDSDTRIRGGPCEGEIPANLDEDLKPADLGEDPELPRTRGAQVKPKFEHHGLRSHVLLAACAPHEFAHENGSSGAFTVALLKALNGVNTAELTYEGLMERMDKLQTQTPQCEGHYRDRFLFDRKVANTNPILDVTLRNEKLTITGAGAIHGISVGSKFAIWKSRSDLKADPLATVTVEVVKAHESIATFKKKVGSRSLVAQIKENPKPTLFIYVPEVIQNMNCFKDLFLETEGRPPLSIAVTEDKVLANIGLTYFDKHREIGFEMLKSEEQDQKIRHTIDPTAEDLYGALDHLCHYYYHRDRVSTQVIGQDHKVPFSSKFTVDVFTLEENDEEIYVPSGPNLNIQGTGVELTIGSHNAEEMYGFRITNNTEFPVFPYLFYFDSSNFSITPIYQPVAIAQDGAKERSIHSLPASSSLTVGYGSAGATPQNLAISDDKLDLEQGYLRLYVSTRHVDLSTLKKGAISEKTRGIKEMRPSTEPAMMWGAITVPVVLKRGEEPPSIRMIGIIGSQNNGKNTFLEELFRSLDGKQKIEPSFQSAFIKEYSIPLRGPDEETLILVDLPAFEDNNIDKHVSVLRAIVAYLGTQYQKRYRLSSLIWCYNISKPRFTVVDRENLNLVKDISGLNALKNVTVLTTNWNRGAGLVTNVAKSGTLAAGVSPLRRYEKGESQLKPLCEGVKEFKRFGTFSDPAARKTMSGSTSVEDPLELILSLMSNEEGEEFQVQREACETKKLVGTTAGRRLQGRFAAEIEKKEKEILGLDAELNDLAEHDPDRNALLEEKADAAQDIIRWRVTLKDIELWKLLYF
;
A
#
# COMPACT_ATOMS: atom_id res chain seq x y z
N MET A 1 -54.87 23.75 17.65
CA MET A 1 -54.84 22.28 17.47
C MET A 1 -53.46 21.81 17.88
N ALA A 2 -53.36 21.04 18.96
CA ALA A 2 -52.10 20.41 19.35
C ALA A 2 -51.70 19.40 18.25
N SER A 3 -50.51 19.52 17.70
CA SER A 3 -49.95 18.54 16.76
C SER A 3 -49.84 17.19 17.46
N SER A 4 -50.47 16.16 16.90
CA SER A 4 -50.31 14.76 17.30
C SER A 4 -48.82 14.41 17.44
N PRO A 5 -48.40 13.60 18.43
CA PRO A 5 -47.00 13.20 18.55
C PRO A 5 -46.67 12.31 17.34
N SER A 6 -45.86 12.81 16.40
CA SER A 6 -45.37 11.99 15.30
C SER A 6 -44.42 10.94 15.86
N GLY A 7 -44.79 9.65 15.77
CA GLY A 7 -43.94 8.53 16.21
C GLY A 7 -42.58 8.51 15.51
N SER A 8 -41.64 7.73 16.04
CA SER A 8 -40.26 7.66 15.52
C SER A 8 -40.23 7.24 14.05
N ARG A 9 -39.30 7.85 13.30
CA ARG A 9 -39.02 7.56 11.88
C ARG A 9 -38.07 6.38 11.68
N LEU A 10 -37.72 5.67 12.75
CA LEU A 10 -36.88 4.48 12.70
C LEU A 10 -37.63 3.31 12.08
N PHE A 11 -36.94 2.56 11.22
CA PHE A 11 -37.39 1.29 10.66
C PHE A 11 -36.47 0.17 11.12
N ALA A 12 -37.02 -1.02 11.36
CA ALA A 12 -36.22 -2.12 11.85
C ALA A 12 -36.56 -3.47 11.20
N LEU A 13 -35.53 -4.26 10.94
CA LEU A 13 -35.61 -5.69 10.67
C LEU A 13 -35.01 -6.43 11.87
N ILE A 14 -35.82 -7.24 12.56
CA ILE A 14 -35.42 -7.98 13.76
C ILE A 14 -35.57 -9.46 13.49
N ILE A 15 -34.49 -10.22 13.69
CA ILE A 15 -34.40 -11.65 13.37
C ILE A 15 -33.94 -12.40 14.62
N GLY A 16 -34.67 -13.45 15.02
CA GLY A 16 -34.32 -14.32 16.13
C GLY A 16 -34.59 -15.79 15.81
N ILE A 17 -33.60 -16.67 15.98
CA ILE A 17 -33.71 -18.09 15.62
C ILE A 17 -33.21 -18.97 16.76
N ASP A 18 -34.12 -19.71 17.40
CA ASP A 18 -33.82 -20.72 18.41
C ASP A 18 -33.98 -22.14 17.86
N ASP A 19 -35.00 -22.37 17.01
CA ASP A 19 -35.48 -23.70 16.64
C ASP A 19 -34.75 -24.31 15.43
N TYR A 20 -33.42 -24.45 15.51
CA TYR A 20 -32.63 -25.14 14.50
C TYR A 20 -32.97 -26.64 14.44
N THR A 21 -33.19 -27.17 13.23
CA THR A 21 -33.53 -28.59 13.04
C THR A 21 -32.27 -29.46 13.06
N PRO A 22 -32.35 -30.76 13.41
CA PRO A 22 -31.18 -31.66 13.42
C PRO A 22 -30.42 -31.71 12.08
N GLU A 23 -31.13 -31.52 10.96
CA GLU A 23 -30.58 -31.50 9.60
C GLU A 23 -29.64 -30.32 9.38
N THR A 24 -29.81 -29.22 10.11
CA THR A 24 -28.91 -28.06 10.05
C THR A 24 -27.51 -28.36 10.60
N GLY A 25 -27.37 -29.37 11.46
CA GLY A 25 -26.14 -29.66 12.20
C GLY A 25 -25.87 -28.71 13.37
N PHE A 26 -26.78 -27.78 13.66
CA PHE A 26 -26.71 -26.86 14.81
C PHE A 26 -27.58 -27.34 15.96
N ILE A 27 -27.16 -27.02 17.18
CA ILE A 27 -27.99 -27.23 18.36
C ILE A 27 -29.10 -26.17 18.41
N LYS A 28 -30.24 -26.50 19.00
CA LYS A 28 -31.25 -25.48 19.31
C LYS A 28 -30.66 -24.43 20.26
N LEU A 29 -31.03 -23.16 20.11
CA LEU A 29 -30.74 -22.11 21.09
C LEU A 29 -31.95 -21.95 22.03
N LYS A 30 -31.84 -21.09 23.05
CA LYS A 30 -32.91 -20.83 24.04
C LYS A 30 -33.25 -19.36 24.20
N GLY A 31 -32.40 -18.46 23.70
CA GLY A 31 -32.48 -17.04 23.99
C GLY A 31 -32.53 -16.13 22.78
N ALA A 32 -32.28 -16.62 21.56
CA ALA A 32 -32.18 -15.77 20.37
C ALA A 32 -33.53 -15.11 20.03
N VAL A 33 -34.62 -15.87 20.14
CA VAL A 33 -35.97 -15.34 19.90
C VAL A 33 -36.39 -14.39 21.01
N ARG A 34 -36.02 -14.70 22.26
CA ARG A 34 -36.29 -13.82 23.41
C ARG A 34 -35.53 -12.49 23.29
N ASP A 35 -34.31 -12.51 22.79
CA ASP A 35 -33.51 -11.31 22.58
C ASP A 35 -34.08 -10.43 21.46
N ALA A 36 -34.50 -11.03 20.34
CA ALA A 36 -35.24 -10.35 19.28
C ALA A 36 -36.52 -9.68 19.83
N ASP A 37 -37.30 -10.40 20.65
CA ASP A 37 -38.48 -9.86 21.33
C ASP A 37 -38.13 -8.67 22.25
N ASN A 38 -37.02 -8.77 23.00
CA ASN A 38 -36.57 -7.71 23.90
C ASN A 38 -36.17 -6.43 23.14
N ILE A 39 -35.42 -6.56 22.04
CA ILE A 39 -35.04 -5.42 21.18
C ILE A 39 -36.28 -4.79 20.56
N ARG A 40 -37.22 -5.59 20.05
CA ARG A 40 -38.50 -5.10 19.53
C ARG A 40 -39.26 -4.31 20.59
N ASN A 41 -39.36 -4.85 21.80
CA ASN A 41 -40.08 -4.21 22.89
C ASN A 41 -39.43 -2.89 23.31
N TRP A 42 -38.10 -2.84 23.36
CA TRP A 42 -37.33 -1.62 23.63
C TRP A 42 -37.59 -0.54 22.56
N LEU A 43 -37.55 -0.89 21.27
CA LEU A 43 -37.87 0.07 20.19
C LEU A 43 -39.28 0.64 20.30
N VAL A 44 -40.27 -0.20 20.61
CA VAL A 44 -41.66 0.26 20.73
C VAL A 44 -41.86 1.12 21.98
N LYS A 45 -41.33 0.68 23.13
CA LYS A 45 -41.60 1.33 24.43
C LYS A 45 -40.76 2.58 24.65
N ASP A 46 -39.47 2.50 24.36
CA ASP A 46 -38.50 3.53 24.75
C ASP A 46 -38.18 4.48 23.59
N PHE A 47 -38.37 4.04 22.33
CA PHE A 47 -38.15 4.85 21.13
C PHE A 47 -39.43 5.23 20.38
N ASN A 48 -40.61 4.81 20.86
CA ASN A 48 -41.90 5.09 20.22
C ASN A 48 -41.91 4.74 18.72
N VAL A 49 -41.21 3.66 18.34
CA VAL A 49 -41.20 3.16 16.96
C VAL A 49 -42.56 2.51 16.67
N PRO A 50 -43.27 2.94 15.61
CA PRO A 50 -44.51 2.29 15.22
C PRO A 50 -44.30 0.81 14.92
N PRO A 51 -45.13 -0.12 15.43
CA PRO A 51 -45.00 -1.54 15.11
C PRO A 51 -45.02 -1.84 13.61
N SER A 52 -45.68 -1.00 12.80
CA SER A 52 -45.71 -1.09 11.34
C SER A 52 -44.38 -0.75 10.66
N HIS A 53 -43.40 -0.22 11.38
CA HIS A 53 -42.03 0.02 10.90
C HIS A 53 -41.07 -1.11 11.28
N ILE A 54 -41.54 -2.13 12.00
CA ILE A 54 -40.71 -3.23 12.50
C ILE A 54 -41.13 -4.53 11.80
N GLN A 55 -40.28 -5.04 10.92
CA GLN A 55 -40.39 -6.41 10.41
C GLN A 55 -39.69 -7.36 11.38
N HIS A 56 -40.38 -8.43 11.78
CA HIS A 56 -39.92 -9.32 12.84
C HIS A 56 -40.02 -10.78 12.39
N LEU A 57 -38.87 -11.43 12.19
CA LEU A 57 -38.75 -12.81 11.71
C LEU A 57 -38.28 -13.71 12.86
N ARG A 58 -39.06 -14.74 13.18
CA ARG A 58 -38.78 -15.70 14.28
C ARG A 58 -38.73 -17.12 13.74
N ASP A 59 -37.73 -17.89 14.14
CA ASP A 59 -37.61 -19.33 13.86
C ASP A 59 -37.94 -19.67 12.40
N ASN A 60 -38.98 -20.47 12.16
CA ASN A 60 -39.40 -20.90 10.82
C ASN A 60 -39.80 -19.78 9.85
N ALA A 61 -40.06 -18.57 10.34
CA ALA A 61 -40.27 -17.39 9.50
C ALA A 61 -38.94 -16.75 9.03
N ALA A 62 -37.82 -17.05 9.69
CA ALA A 62 -36.49 -16.53 9.37
C ALA A 62 -35.74 -17.47 8.38
N THR A 63 -36.40 -17.76 7.24
CA THR A 63 -35.77 -18.50 6.14
C THR A 63 -34.74 -17.62 5.42
N ARG A 64 -33.79 -18.24 4.71
CA ARG A 64 -32.80 -17.51 3.89
C ARG A 64 -33.47 -16.48 2.98
N LYS A 65 -34.49 -16.94 2.25
CA LYS A 65 -35.28 -16.12 1.33
C LYS A 65 -35.96 -14.96 2.04
N ALA A 66 -36.65 -15.21 3.16
CA ALA A 66 -37.34 -14.16 3.90
C ALA A 66 -36.39 -13.09 4.46
N ILE A 67 -35.19 -13.48 4.91
CA ILE A 67 -34.18 -12.54 5.39
C ILE A 67 -33.66 -11.66 4.25
N VAL A 68 -33.31 -12.26 3.10
CA VAL A 68 -32.84 -11.51 1.92
C VAL A 68 -33.93 -10.57 1.39
N GLU A 69 -35.17 -11.05 1.22
CA GLU A 69 -36.31 -10.24 0.78
C GLU A 69 -36.61 -9.09 1.74
N ALA A 70 -36.46 -9.30 3.06
CA ALA A 70 -36.64 -8.24 4.04
C ALA A 70 -35.58 -7.14 3.92
N LEU A 71 -34.31 -7.51 3.71
CA LEU A 71 -33.21 -6.57 3.50
C LEU A 71 -33.39 -5.77 2.20
N GLU A 72 -33.79 -6.43 1.11
CA GLU A 72 -34.12 -5.76 -0.15
C GLU A 72 -35.36 -4.87 -0.02
N GLY A 73 -36.36 -5.32 0.75
CA GLY A 73 -37.58 -4.59 1.07
C GLY A 73 -37.30 -3.24 1.74
N LEU A 74 -36.35 -3.17 2.67
CA LEU A 74 -35.91 -1.90 3.28
C LEU A 74 -35.41 -0.90 2.22
N SER A 75 -34.77 -1.39 1.15
CA SER A 75 -34.23 -0.55 0.08
C SER A 75 -35.31 -0.02 -0.87
N THR A 76 -36.46 -0.70 -0.94
CA THR A 76 -37.56 -0.38 -1.86
C THR A 76 -38.79 0.20 -1.18
N ASP A 77 -38.91 0.10 0.15
CA ASP A 77 -40.08 0.62 0.89
C ASP A 77 -40.21 2.14 0.71
N PRO A 78 -41.29 2.65 0.09
CA PRO A 78 -41.49 4.08 -0.13
C PRO A 78 -41.74 4.85 1.18
N LYS A 79 -42.07 4.16 2.28
CA LYS A 79 -42.23 4.78 3.60
C LYS A 79 -40.90 5.20 4.19
N ILE A 80 -39.78 4.61 3.78
CA ILE A 80 -38.43 4.94 4.28
C ILE A 80 -37.86 6.06 3.41
N LYS A 81 -37.59 7.23 3.99
CA LYS A 81 -36.95 8.35 3.28
C LYS A 81 -35.44 8.25 3.42
N ARG A 82 -34.71 8.94 2.53
CA ARG A 82 -33.25 9.04 2.62
C ARG A 82 -32.85 9.59 4.01
N ASP A 83 -31.86 8.96 4.63
CA ASP A 83 -31.28 9.23 5.95
C ASP A 83 -32.20 8.97 7.15
N ASP A 84 -33.35 8.32 6.95
CA ASP A 84 -34.10 7.77 8.08
C ASP A 84 -33.33 6.61 8.73
N PRO A 85 -33.35 6.49 10.06
CA PRO A 85 -32.59 5.46 10.75
C PRO A 85 -33.15 4.06 10.48
N ILE A 86 -32.27 3.15 10.11
CA ILE A 86 -32.58 1.74 9.86
C ILE A 86 -31.78 0.88 10.84
N LEU A 87 -32.46 -0.01 11.56
CA LEU A 87 -31.84 -0.98 12.45
C LEU A 87 -32.06 -2.40 11.94
N ILE A 88 -30.99 -3.16 11.76
CA ILE A 88 -31.02 -4.58 11.45
C ILE A 88 -30.47 -5.32 12.66
N TYR A 89 -31.26 -6.17 13.29
CA TYR A 89 -30.86 -6.96 14.45
C TYR A 89 -30.98 -8.45 14.12
N TYR A 90 -29.94 -9.21 14.41
CA TYR A 90 -29.91 -10.66 14.27
C TYR A 90 -29.42 -11.32 15.56
N ALA A 91 -30.16 -12.32 16.02
CA ALA A 91 -29.74 -13.27 17.05
C ALA A 91 -29.96 -14.70 16.55
N GLY A 92 -28.92 -15.53 16.62
CA GLY A 92 -28.94 -16.90 16.09
C GLY A 92 -27.52 -17.47 15.98
N HIS A 93 -27.36 -18.56 15.25
CA HIS A 93 -26.04 -19.12 14.96
C HIS A 93 -25.31 -18.38 13.84
N GLY A 94 -24.03 -18.12 14.04
CA GLY A 94 -23.08 -17.83 12.96
C GLY A 94 -22.26 -19.06 12.61
N THR A 95 -21.64 -19.05 11.42
CA THR A 95 -20.68 -20.07 11.00
C THR A 95 -19.63 -19.50 10.05
N GLN A 96 -18.67 -20.35 9.67
CA GLN A 96 -17.66 -20.11 8.64
C GLN A 96 -17.86 -21.07 7.47
N ALA A 97 -17.34 -20.72 6.30
CA ALA A 97 -17.19 -21.63 5.16
C ALA A 97 -15.86 -21.40 4.43
N ARG A 98 -15.42 -22.35 3.60
CA ARG A 98 -14.29 -22.11 2.71
C ARG A 98 -14.75 -21.31 1.49
N PRO A 99 -14.14 -20.15 1.20
CA PRO A 99 -14.44 -19.41 0.00
C PRO A 99 -13.93 -20.19 -1.22
N PRO A 100 -14.67 -20.20 -2.34
CA PRO A 100 -14.19 -20.77 -3.60
C PRO A 100 -13.00 -19.95 -4.11
N LYS A 101 -12.04 -20.60 -4.78
CA LYS A 101 -10.76 -19.98 -5.19
C LYS A 101 -10.93 -18.71 -6.02
N GLN A 102 -12.02 -18.64 -6.79
CA GLN A 102 -12.30 -17.57 -7.72
C GLN A 102 -12.59 -16.24 -6.99
N TRP A 103 -13.10 -16.30 -5.75
CA TRP A 103 -13.39 -15.11 -4.95
C TRP A 103 -12.15 -14.39 -4.39
N CYS A 104 -10.93 -14.89 -4.67
CA CYS A 104 -9.66 -14.27 -4.26
C CYS A 104 -9.64 -13.78 -2.79
N TRP A 105 -10.15 -14.62 -1.88
CA TRP A 105 -10.30 -14.28 -0.46
C TRP A 105 -8.98 -14.50 0.31
N ASP A 106 -8.48 -13.48 1.00
CA ASP A 106 -7.19 -13.54 1.72
C ASP A 106 -7.19 -14.43 2.97
N SER A 107 -8.38 -14.68 3.54
CA SER A 107 -8.57 -15.54 4.71
C SER A 107 -8.87 -16.97 4.28
N PRO A 108 -8.47 -17.99 5.06
CA PRO A 108 -8.85 -19.37 4.77
C PRO A 108 -10.37 -19.61 4.80
N ASN A 109 -11.13 -18.77 5.52
CA ASN A 109 -12.57 -18.91 5.70
C ASN A 109 -13.33 -17.57 5.52
N ILE A 110 -14.59 -17.64 5.09
CA ILE A 110 -15.58 -16.55 5.03
C ILE A 110 -16.65 -16.73 6.13
N GLN A 111 -17.20 -15.65 6.66
CA GLN A 111 -18.19 -15.67 7.75
C GLN A 111 -19.62 -15.61 7.22
N MET A 112 -20.56 -16.31 7.87
CA MET A 112 -21.97 -16.36 7.48
C MET A 112 -22.92 -16.32 8.69
N ILE A 113 -24.11 -15.75 8.52
CA ILE A 113 -25.25 -15.98 9.43
C ILE A 113 -26.06 -17.19 8.97
N VAL A 114 -26.65 -17.92 9.93
CA VAL A 114 -27.34 -19.20 9.65
C VAL A 114 -28.86 -18.98 9.69
N PRO A 115 -29.56 -19.08 8.54
CA PRO A 115 -31.02 -19.03 8.48
C PRO A 115 -31.65 -20.32 9.04
N TRP A 116 -32.95 -20.29 9.36
CA TRP A 116 -33.64 -21.45 9.95
C TRP A 116 -33.63 -22.69 9.04
N ASN A 117 -33.75 -22.50 7.73
CA ASN A 117 -33.78 -23.57 6.72
C ASN A 117 -32.39 -23.92 6.17
N PHE A 118 -31.31 -23.58 6.88
CA PHE A 118 -29.94 -23.97 6.48
C PHE A 118 -29.81 -25.48 6.28
N LYS A 119 -29.10 -25.91 5.23
CA LYS A 119 -28.93 -27.33 4.84
C LYS A 119 -30.19 -28.09 4.44
N GLN A 120 -31.36 -27.45 4.43
CA GLN A 120 -32.56 -28.06 3.87
C GLN A 120 -32.54 -27.97 2.34
N SER A 121 -33.28 -28.87 1.69
CA SER A 121 -33.53 -28.81 0.25
C SER A 121 -34.37 -27.57 -0.08
N ASP A 122 -34.03 -26.88 -1.17
CA ASP A 122 -34.81 -25.73 -1.59
C ASP A 122 -36.24 -26.13 -2.00
N THR A 123 -37.19 -25.22 -1.76
CA THR A 123 -38.62 -25.40 -2.02
C THR A 123 -39.00 -25.29 -3.49
N ASP A 124 -38.05 -24.95 -4.36
CA ASP A 124 -38.23 -24.81 -5.81
C ASP A 124 -38.13 -26.16 -6.58
N GLY A 125 -37.85 -27.26 -5.87
CA GLY A 125 -37.71 -28.59 -6.46
C GLY A 125 -36.33 -28.85 -7.09
N SER A 126 -35.35 -27.96 -6.88
CA SER A 126 -33.96 -28.21 -7.24
C SER A 126 -33.25 -29.03 -6.15
N ASP A 127 -32.32 -29.90 -6.53
CA ASP A 127 -31.43 -30.64 -5.60
C ASP A 127 -30.43 -29.70 -4.86
N ARG A 128 -30.69 -28.39 -4.84
CA ARG A 128 -29.80 -27.39 -4.23
C ARG A 128 -30.06 -27.31 -2.73
N ILE A 129 -28.95 -27.31 -2.00
CA ILE A 129 -28.94 -27.18 -0.54
C ILE A 129 -28.93 -25.68 -0.20
N ILE A 130 -29.74 -25.27 0.76
CA ILE A 130 -29.77 -23.88 1.21
C ILE A 130 -28.51 -23.55 2.04
N HIS A 131 -27.74 -22.58 1.57
CA HIS A 131 -26.53 -22.08 2.24
C HIS A 131 -26.83 -20.98 3.26
N GLY A 132 -25.82 -20.65 4.07
CA GLY A 132 -25.86 -19.46 4.93
C GLY A 132 -25.95 -18.17 4.11
N ILE A 133 -25.98 -17.04 4.81
CA ILE A 133 -25.85 -15.72 4.17
C ILE A 133 -24.45 -15.20 4.51
N PRO A 134 -23.50 -15.22 3.55
CA PRO A 134 -22.16 -14.71 3.77
C PRO A 134 -22.09 -13.21 4.04
N ASP A 135 -21.02 -12.80 4.71
CA ASP A 135 -20.65 -11.39 4.92
C ASP A 135 -20.59 -10.61 3.59
N ARG A 136 -20.10 -11.21 2.50
CA ARG A 136 -20.11 -10.67 1.14
C ARG A 136 -21.54 -10.35 0.68
N THR A 137 -22.47 -11.28 0.86
CA THR A 137 -23.88 -11.11 0.48
C THR A 137 -24.56 -10.03 1.31
N LEU A 138 -24.35 -10.03 2.64
CA LEU A 138 -24.83 -8.96 3.51
C LEU A 138 -24.25 -7.60 3.09
N SER A 139 -22.97 -7.54 2.77
CA SER A 139 -22.29 -6.33 2.32
C SER A 139 -22.90 -5.77 1.03
N VAL A 140 -23.22 -6.62 0.05
CA VAL A 140 -23.91 -6.21 -1.19
C VAL A 140 -25.30 -5.64 -0.89
N LEU A 141 -26.09 -6.32 -0.06
CA LEU A 141 -27.44 -5.87 0.31
C LEU A 141 -27.42 -4.55 1.09
N LEU A 142 -26.50 -4.40 2.05
CA LEU A 142 -26.33 -3.19 2.84
C LEU A 142 -25.83 -2.02 1.99
N THR A 143 -24.97 -2.28 1.01
CA THR A 143 -24.51 -1.28 0.04
C THR A 143 -25.67 -0.78 -0.84
N LYS A 144 -26.50 -1.70 -1.36
CA LYS A 144 -27.73 -1.34 -2.12
C LYS A 144 -28.68 -0.50 -1.27
N LEU A 145 -28.88 -0.89 -0.01
CA LEU A 145 -29.70 -0.16 0.95
C LEU A 145 -29.15 1.25 1.21
N ALA A 146 -27.85 1.37 1.48
CA ALA A 146 -27.20 2.65 1.73
C ALA A 146 -27.26 3.59 0.53
N LYS A 147 -27.08 3.07 -0.69
CA LYS A 147 -27.23 3.86 -1.93
C LYS A 147 -28.63 4.47 -2.06
N LYS A 148 -29.67 3.67 -1.84
CA LYS A 148 -31.07 4.12 -1.99
C LYS A 148 -31.56 4.97 -0.82
N LYS A 149 -31.19 4.62 0.42
CA LYS A 149 -31.79 5.17 1.64
C LYS A 149 -30.82 5.97 2.52
N GLY A 150 -29.56 6.12 2.13
CA GLY A 150 -28.52 6.76 2.95
C GLY A 150 -27.88 5.80 3.94
N ASN A 151 -26.79 6.23 4.57
CA ASN A 151 -25.92 5.39 5.41
C ASN A 151 -26.28 5.43 6.91
N ASN A 152 -27.51 5.82 7.27
CA ASN A 152 -28.03 5.77 8.65
C ASN A 152 -28.52 4.36 8.99
N ILE A 153 -27.64 3.38 8.81
CA ILE A 153 -27.93 1.96 8.96
C ILE A 153 -27.10 1.42 10.13
N THR A 154 -27.77 0.79 11.10
CA THR A 154 -27.15 0.06 12.19
C THR A 154 -27.42 -1.41 12.02
N VAL A 155 -26.38 -2.24 12.06
CA VAL A 155 -26.47 -3.70 12.07
C VAL A 155 -26.00 -4.19 13.43
N ILE A 156 -26.76 -5.07 14.07
CA ILE A 156 -26.43 -5.67 15.37
C ILE A 156 -26.49 -7.18 15.20
N LEU A 157 -25.35 -7.84 15.42
CA LEU A 157 -25.20 -9.30 15.28
C LEU A 157 -24.87 -9.93 16.64
N ASP A 158 -25.83 -10.64 17.22
CA ASP A 158 -25.64 -11.47 18.43
C ASP A 158 -25.42 -12.94 18.06
N CYS A 159 -24.29 -13.20 17.40
CA CYS A 159 -23.83 -14.51 16.94
C CYS A 159 -22.29 -14.57 16.88
N CYS A 160 -21.70 -15.76 16.69
CA CYS A 160 -20.27 -15.95 16.42
C CYS A 160 -20.01 -16.92 15.27
N HIS A 161 -18.89 -16.74 14.58
CA HIS A 161 -18.60 -17.46 13.32
C HIS A 161 -17.65 -18.67 13.49
N SER A 162 -17.03 -18.79 14.65
CA SER A 162 -16.20 -19.93 15.04
C SER A 162 -16.93 -20.73 16.13
N GLY A 163 -16.84 -22.07 16.14
CA GLY A 163 -17.44 -22.92 17.18
C GLY A 163 -17.22 -24.41 16.97
N SER A 164 -16.29 -25.05 17.70
CA SER A 164 -16.34 -26.50 17.84
C SER A 164 -17.47 -26.80 18.82
N GLY A 165 -18.52 -27.49 18.36
CA GLY A 165 -19.72 -27.88 19.12
C GLY A 165 -19.39 -28.73 20.35
N THR A 166 -18.73 -28.13 21.33
CA THR A 166 -18.32 -28.75 22.57
C THR A 166 -19.53 -28.75 23.49
N ARG A 167 -20.09 -29.94 23.69
CA ARG A 167 -21.08 -30.22 24.72
C ARG A 167 -20.49 -29.82 26.07
N SER A 168 -20.97 -28.72 26.66
CA SER A 168 -20.83 -28.50 28.09
C SER A 168 -22.23 -28.63 28.71
N ASP A 169 -22.34 -29.43 29.76
CA ASP A 169 -23.55 -29.64 30.58
C ASP A 169 -23.93 -28.38 31.40
N SER A 170 -23.50 -27.20 30.96
CA SER A 170 -23.70 -25.92 31.65
C SER A 170 -24.84 -25.11 31.00
N ASP A 171 -25.44 -24.19 31.76
CA ASP A 171 -26.51 -23.29 31.33
C ASP A 171 -26.06 -22.22 30.29
N THR A 172 -24.90 -22.47 29.67
CA THR A 172 -24.17 -21.60 28.74
C THR A 172 -24.14 -22.25 27.35
N ARG A 173 -24.82 -21.65 26.36
CA ARG A 173 -24.81 -22.11 24.95
C ARG A 173 -23.96 -21.19 24.08
N ILE A 174 -23.35 -21.73 23.02
CA ILE A 174 -22.56 -20.94 22.05
C ILE A 174 -23.41 -20.67 20.81
N ARG A 175 -23.43 -19.42 20.35
CA ARG A 175 -24.14 -18.95 19.15
C ARG A 175 -23.30 -19.06 17.87
N GLY A 176 -22.56 -20.14 17.75
CA GLY A 176 -21.69 -20.45 16.60
C GLY A 176 -21.65 -21.94 16.33
N GLY A 177 -21.21 -22.32 15.13
CA GLY A 177 -21.08 -23.71 14.74
C GLY A 177 -19.86 -24.03 13.88
N PRO A 178 -19.79 -25.28 13.38
CA PRO A 178 -18.60 -25.79 12.69
C PRO A 178 -18.42 -25.13 11.33
N CYS A 179 -17.15 -24.93 10.95
CA CYS A 179 -16.81 -24.43 9.61
C CYS A 179 -17.30 -25.41 8.53
N GLU A 180 -18.03 -24.86 7.57
CA GLU A 180 -18.62 -25.55 6.43
C GLU A 180 -17.58 -25.80 5.33
N GLY A 181 -17.93 -26.70 4.41
CA GLY A 181 -17.14 -26.96 3.21
C GLY A 181 -17.04 -25.75 2.26
N GLU A 182 -16.50 -26.00 1.07
CA GLU A 182 -16.46 -24.98 0.02
C GLU A 182 -17.88 -24.64 -0.45
N ILE A 183 -18.21 -23.35 -0.49
CA ILE A 183 -19.50 -22.85 -1.01
C ILE A 183 -19.44 -22.65 -2.54
N PRO A 184 -20.58 -22.73 -3.25
CA PRO A 184 -20.61 -22.56 -4.70
C PRO A 184 -20.08 -21.20 -5.15
N ALA A 185 -19.27 -21.17 -6.21
CA ALA A 185 -18.72 -19.93 -6.78
C ALA A 185 -19.81 -18.94 -7.23
N ASN A 186 -20.94 -19.47 -7.70
CA ASN A 186 -22.07 -18.70 -8.20
C ASN A 186 -23.12 -18.33 -7.14
N LEU A 187 -22.84 -18.54 -5.86
CA LEU A 187 -23.77 -18.20 -4.77
C LEU A 187 -24.04 -16.68 -4.78
N ASP A 188 -25.32 -16.32 -4.88
CA ASP A 188 -25.82 -14.93 -4.89
C ASP A 188 -25.31 -14.04 -6.04
N GLU A 189 -24.89 -14.63 -7.16
CA GLU A 189 -24.47 -13.86 -8.35
C GLU A 189 -25.58 -12.97 -8.92
N ASP A 190 -26.84 -13.40 -8.80
CA ASP A 190 -28.02 -12.64 -9.20
C ASP A 190 -28.25 -11.38 -8.36
N LEU A 191 -27.62 -11.30 -7.18
CA LEU A 191 -27.64 -10.10 -6.34
C LEU A 191 -26.57 -9.07 -6.77
N LYS A 192 -25.68 -9.35 -7.74
CA LYS A 192 -24.73 -8.38 -8.28
C LYS A 192 -25.45 -7.27 -9.09
N PRO A 193 -25.06 -5.99 -9.00
CA PRO A 193 -25.81 -4.90 -9.63
C PRO A 193 -25.57 -4.82 -11.14
N ALA A 194 -26.64 -4.81 -11.96
CA ALA A 194 -26.58 -4.53 -13.40
C ALA A 194 -26.55 -3.02 -13.75
N ASP A 195 -26.90 -2.14 -12.80
CA ASP A 195 -27.13 -0.71 -13.05
C ASP A 195 -26.23 0.20 -12.18
N LEU A 196 -25.07 0.58 -12.72
CA LEU A 196 -24.27 1.71 -12.23
C LEU A 196 -24.08 2.75 -13.34
N GLY A 197 -25.18 3.41 -13.74
CA GLY A 197 -25.13 4.65 -14.53
C GLY A 197 -24.69 5.85 -13.68
N GLU A 198 -23.98 6.77 -14.33
CA GLU A 198 -23.42 8.01 -13.77
C GLU A 198 -24.49 9.01 -13.32
N ASP A 199 -24.27 9.70 -12.19
CA ASP A 199 -25.05 10.86 -11.75
C ASP A 199 -24.19 12.14 -11.88
N PRO A 200 -24.55 13.16 -12.68
CA PRO A 200 -23.61 14.20 -13.14
C PRO A 200 -23.42 15.42 -12.22
N GLU A 201 -24.17 15.57 -11.12
CA GLU A 201 -24.27 16.86 -10.42
C GLU A 201 -23.95 16.82 -8.91
N LEU A 202 -22.67 16.65 -8.52
CA LEU A 202 -22.18 17.00 -7.18
C LEU A 202 -20.74 17.58 -7.22
N PRO A 203 -20.40 18.60 -6.40
CA PRO A 203 -19.09 19.23 -6.41
C PRO A 203 -18.00 18.28 -5.90
N ARG A 204 -16.94 18.08 -6.70
CA ARG A 204 -15.82 17.18 -6.43
C ARG A 204 -14.82 17.81 -5.44
N THR A 205 -14.88 17.49 -4.15
CA THR A 205 -13.81 17.83 -3.19
C THR A 205 -12.81 16.66 -3.08
N ARG A 206 -11.55 16.90 -3.51
CA ARG A 206 -10.55 15.90 -4.00
C ARG A 206 -9.31 15.74 -3.10
N GLY A 207 -8.63 14.60 -3.29
CA GLY A 207 -7.45 14.10 -2.54
C GLY A 207 -7.73 12.67 -2.04
N ALA A 208 -7.23 11.63 -2.73
CA ALA A 208 -7.61 10.22 -2.54
C ALA A 208 -9.14 10.01 -2.59
N GLN A 209 -9.71 10.10 -3.80
CA GLN A 209 -11.16 9.98 -3.98
C GLN A 209 -11.61 8.54 -4.18
N VAL A 210 -12.74 8.22 -3.54
CA VAL A 210 -13.53 7.01 -3.72
C VAL A 210 -14.61 7.34 -4.77
N LYS A 211 -14.64 6.65 -5.93
CA LYS A 211 -15.68 6.92 -6.97
C LYS A 211 -17.10 6.84 -6.37
N PRO A 212 -18.11 7.55 -6.90
CA PRO A 212 -19.50 7.51 -6.39
C PRO A 212 -20.09 6.10 -6.25
N LYS A 213 -19.67 5.15 -7.11
CA LYS A 213 -20.06 3.74 -6.99
C LYS A 213 -19.59 3.07 -5.70
N PHE A 214 -18.53 3.60 -5.06
CA PHE A 214 -17.87 3.06 -3.87
C PHE A 214 -18.12 3.87 -2.59
N GLU A 215 -18.84 5.00 -2.65
CA GLU A 215 -19.11 5.86 -1.48
C GLU A 215 -19.79 5.10 -0.32
N HIS A 216 -20.47 4.01 -0.64
CA HIS A 216 -21.21 3.16 0.30
C HIS A 216 -20.73 1.71 0.35
N HIS A 217 -19.55 1.37 -0.19
CA HIS A 217 -19.03 0.00 -0.09
C HIS A 217 -18.43 -0.30 1.30
N GLY A 218 -18.60 -1.54 1.77
CA GLY A 218 -18.00 -2.03 3.02
C GLY A 218 -18.51 -1.32 4.28
N LEU A 219 -17.64 -1.14 5.28
CA LEU A 219 -17.91 -0.53 6.59
C LEU A 219 -18.28 0.97 6.53
N ARG A 220 -18.47 1.55 5.33
CA ARG A 220 -19.04 2.89 5.10
C ARG A 220 -20.56 2.87 4.85
N SER A 221 -21.17 1.71 4.57
CA SER A 221 -22.63 1.61 4.39
C SER A 221 -23.39 1.68 5.71
N HIS A 222 -22.82 1.17 6.79
CA HIS A 222 -23.48 0.96 8.07
C HIS A 222 -22.50 1.01 9.25
N VAL A 223 -23.04 1.11 10.47
CA VAL A 223 -22.34 0.79 11.72
C VAL A 223 -22.73 -0.63 12.14
N LEU A 224 -21.75 -1.48 12.47
CA LEU A 224 -21.94 -2.86 12.90
C LEU A 224 -21.59 -3.00 14.39
N LEU A 225 -22.51 -3.53 15.20
CA LEU A 225 -22.26 -3.98 16.57
C LEU A 225 -22.25 -5.51 16.60
N ALA A 226 -21.10 -6.12 16.82
CA ALA A 226 -20.94 -7.57 16.90
C ALA A 226 -20.78 -8.03 18.35
N ALA A 227 -21.37 -9.18 18.70
CA ALA A 227 -21.39 -9.69 20.07
C ALA A 227 -20.05 -10.17 20.63
N CYS A 228 -19.12 -10.55 19.75
CA CYS A 228 -17.79 -11.02 20.13
C CYS A 228 -16.78 -10.74 19.03
N ALA A 229 -15.50 -10.95 19.34
CA ALA A 229 -14.44 -10.90 18.37
C ALA A 229 -14.41 -12.12 17.42
N PRO A 230 -13.74 -12.04 16.25
CA PRO A 230 -13.64 -13.14 15.28
C PRO A 230 -13.18 -14.51 15.82
N HIS A 231 -12.34 -14.53 16.86
CA HIS A 231 -11.81 -15.76 17.48
C HIS A 231 -12.47 -16.10 18.83
N GLU A 232 -13.48 -15.36 19.24
CA GLU A 232 -14.26 -15.62 20.45
C GLU A 232 -15.62 -16.24 20.12
N PHE A 233 -16.33 -16.65 21.17
CA PHE A 233 -17.66 -17.23 21.08
C PHE A 233 -18.69 -16.28 21.68
N ALA A 234 -19.82 -16.09 20.99
CA ALA A 234 -20.98 -15.41 21.56
C ALA A 234 -21.79 -16.44 22.36
N HIS A 235 -22.15 -16.09 23.60
CA HIS A 235 -22.76 -16.99 24.56
C HIS A 235 -24.21 -16.59 24.91
N GLU A 236 -25.05 -17.60 25.14
CA GLU A 236 -26.31 -17.46 25.87
C GLU A 236 -26.09 -17.77 27.34
N ASN A 237 -26.53 -16.88 28.22
CA ASN A 237 -26.58 -17.12 29.67
C ASN A 237 -28.03 -17.35 30.08
N GLY A 238 -28.41 -18.60 30.33
CA GLY A 238 -29.77 -19.01 30.68
C GLY A 238 -30.75 -18.79 29.52
N SER A 239 -31.41 -17.64 29.50
CA SER A 239 -32.53 -17.36 28.60
C SER A 239 -32.26 -16.21 27.60
N SER A 240 -31.06 -15.64 27.59
CA SER A 240 -30.71 -14.53 26.69
C SER A 240 -29.23 -14.56 26.33
N GLY A 241 -28.88 -13.94 25.21
CA GLY A 241 -27.51 -13.66 24.79
C GLY A 241 -26.82 -12.71 25.76
N ALA A 242 -25.59 -13.03 26.16
CA ALA A 242 -24.81 -12.20 27.08
C ALA A 242 -24.60 -10.78 26.52
N PHE A 243 -24.42 -10.66 25.20
CA PHE A 243 -24.30 -9.38 24.51
C PHE A 243 -25.61 -8.59 24.55
N THR A 244 -26.74 -9.17 24.12
CA THR A 244 -28.01 -8.44 24.11
C THR A 244 -28.43 -7.95 25.51
N VAL A 245 -28.20 -8.75 26.55
CA VAL A 245 -28.44 -8.33 27.95
C VAL A 245 -27.58 -7.11 28.32
N ALA A 246 -26.29 -7.15 28.02
CA ALA A 246 -25.37 -6.06 28.33
C ALA A 246 -25.70 -4.80 27.50
N LEU A 247 -26.06 -4.96 26.23
CA LEU A 247 -26.49 -3.90 25.33
C LEU A 247 -27.73 -3.17 25.86
N LEU A 248 -28.80 -3.91 26.18
CA LEU A 248 -30.04 -3.32 26.70
C LEU A 248 -29.81 -2.64 28.07
N LYS A 249 -28.95 -3.23 28.92
CA LYS A 249 -28.56 -2.60 30.19
C LYS A 249 -27.81 -1.29 29.97
N ALA A 250 -26.91 -1.23 28.99
CA ALA A 250 -26.18 -0.02 28.63
C ALA A 250 -27.12 1.08 28.10
N LEU A 251 -28.15 0.69 27.33
CA LEU A 251 -29.14 1.61 26.76
C LEU A 251 -30.15 2.12 27.79
N ASN A 252 -30.33 1.43 28.92
CA ASN A 252 -31.33 1.78 29.92
C ASN A 252 -31.05 3.15 30.58
N GLY A 253 -32.07 4.01 30.58
CA GLY A 253 -32.06 5.32 31.25
C GLY A 253 -31.19 6.39 30.60
N VAL A 254 -30.76 6.20 29.34
CA VAL A 254 -29.90 7.16 28.61
C VAL A 254 -30.69 7.89 27.53
N ASN A 255 -30.42 9.19 27.36
CA ASN A 255 -30.86 9.93 26.18
C ASN A 255 -30.02 9.50 24.97
N THR A 256 -30.59 8.66 24.10
CA THR A 256 -29.88 8.12 22.93
C THR A 256 -29.57 9.16 21.87
N ALA A 257 -30.25 10.32 21.88
CA ALA A 257 -29.88 11.49 21.07
C ALA A 257 -28.56 12.15 21.51
N GLU A 258 -27.98 11.73 22.65
CA GLU A 258 -26.71 12.24 23.19
C GLU A 258 -25.66 11.12 23.38
N LEU A 259 -25.96 9.89 22.95
CA LEU A 259 -25.08 8.73 23.08
C LEU A 259 -24.57 8.31 21.69
N THR A 260 -23.25 8.18 21.51
CA THR A 260 -22.66 7.67 20.27
C THR A 260 -22.58 6.14 20.28
N TYR A 261 -22.40 5.49 19.12
CA TYR A 261 -22.18 4.03 19.08
C TYR A 261 -20.92 3.64 19.87
N GLU A 262 -19.85 4.41 19.78
CA GLU A 262 -18.65 4.22 20.61
C GLU A 262 -18.95 4.40 22.11
N GLY A 263 -19.66 5.47 22.49
CA GLY A 263 -20.03 5.72 23.88
C GLY A 263 -20.94 4.64 24.46
N LEU A 264 -21.75 3.99 23.61
CA LEU A 264 -22.54 2.83 23.98
C LEU A 264 -21.65 1.62 24.34
N MET A 265 -20.59 1.37 23.56
CA MET A 265 -19.64 0.29 23.86
C MET A 265 -18.90 0.53 25.18
N GLU A 266 -18.52 1.77 25.47
CA GLU A 266 -17.87 2.13 26.74
C GLU A 266 -18.77 1.93 27.96
N ARG A 267 -20.09 2.11 27.78
CA ARG A 267 -21.08 1.96 28.85
C ARG A 267 -21.46 0.51 29.11
N MET A 268 -21.19 -0.39 28.16
CA MET A 268 -21.55 -1.79 28.27
C MET A 268 -20.76 -2.48 29.38
N ASP A 269 -21.45 -3.29 30.18
CA ASP A 269 -20.79 -4.11 31.19
C ASP A 269 -19.77 -5.04 30.53
N LYS A 270 -18.62 -5.20 31.20
CA LYS A 270 -17.58 -6.10 30.76
C LYS A 270 -18.08 -7.55 30.77
N LEU A 271 -18.06 -8.18 29.60
CA LEU A 271 -18.35 -9.60 29.46
C LEU A 271 -17.06 -10.41 29.63
N GLN A 272 -17.10 -11.47 30.45
CA GLN A 272 -15.89 -12.24 30.80
C GLN A 272 -15.45 -13.22 29.72
N THR A 273 -16.41 -13.69 28.91
CA THR A 273 -16.22 -14.78 27.94
C THR A 273 -16.27 -14.31 26.49
N GLN A 274 -16.63 -13.05 26.24
CA GLN A 274 -16.76 -12.47 24.91
C GLN A 274 -16.51 -10.97 24.94
N THR A 275 -16.05 -10.41 23.82
CA THR A 275 -15.66 -9.01 23.67
C THR A 275 -16.46 -8.38 22.53
N PRO A 276 -17.57 -7.70 22.83
CA PRO A 276 -18.35 -6.96 21.85
C PRO A 276 -17.52 -5.94 21.07
N GLN A 277 -17.81 -5.81 19.78
CA GLN A 277 -17.11 -4.93 18.83
C GLN A 277 -18.08 -3.91 18.24
N CYS A 278 -17.60 -2.69 17.99
CA CYS A 278 -18.27 -1.70 17.17
C CYS A 278 -17.42 -1.35 15.95
N GLU A 279 -17.90 -1.69 14.77
CA GLU A 279 -17.26 -1.52 13.47
C GLU A 279 -18.02 -0.51 12.61
N GLY A 280 -17.34 0.17 11.70
CA GLY A 280 -17.97 1.13 10.79
C GLY A 280 -17.33 2.52 10.81
N HIS A 281 -17.35 3.20 9.67
CA HIS A 281 -16.82 4.55 9.51
C HIS A 281 -17.57 5.60 10.35
N TYR A 282 -18.84 5.33 10.70
CA TYR A 282 -19.74 6.29 11.36
C TYR A 282 -20.05 5.96 12.83
N ARG A 283 -19.16 5.21 13.49
CA ARG A 283 -19.29 4.80 14.89
C ARG A 283 -19.31 5.96 15.90
N ASP A 284 -18.81 7.13 15.50
CA ASP A 284 -18.82 8.37 16.26
C ASP A 284 -20.17 9.13 16.20
N ARG A 285 -21.11 8.70 15.35
CA ARG A 285 -22.46 9.29 15.29
C ARG A 285 -23.26 8.96 16.54
N PHE A 286 -24.19 9.85 16.88
CA PHE A 286 -25.24 9.54 17.85
C PHE A 286 -26.08 8.37 17.34
N LEU A 287 -26.55 7.55 18.28
CA LEU A 287 -27.42 6.41 17.99
C LEU A 287 -28.66 6.89 17.23
N PHE A 288 -28.79 6.46 15.98
CA PHE A 288 -29.97 6.70 15.14
C PHE A 288 -30.27 8.18 14.79
N ASP A 289 -29.33 9.13 14.95
CA ASP A 289 -29.55 10.57 14.72
C ASP A 289 -28.99 11.13 13.39
N ARG A 290 -29.56 12.26 12.96
CA ARG A 290 -29.22 13.11 11.78
C ARG A 290 -28.22 14.26 12.09
N LYS A 291 -27.77 14.46 13.33
CA LYS A 291 -26.89 15.59 13.70
C LYS A 291 -25.50 15.10 14.10
N VAL A 292 -24.47 15.60 13.42
CA VAL A 292 -23.07 15.41 13.82
C VAL A 292 -22.76 16.33 15.01
N ALA A 293 -22.23 15.77 16.10
CA ALA A 293 -21.85 16.51 17.29
C ALA A 293 -20.74 17.53 17.01
N ASN A 294 -20.90 18.76 17.47
CA ASN A 294 -19.89 19.81 17.38
C ASN A 294 -19.50 20.28 18.79
N THR A 295 -18.64 19.52 19.47
CA THR A 295 -18.10 19.91 20.78
C THR A 295 -16.64 19.48 20.91
N ASN A 296 -15.77 20.38 21.39
CA ASN A 296 -14.36 20.11 21.67
C ASN A 296 -14.17 18.81 22.51
N PRO A 297 -13.09 18.03 22.26
CA PRO A 297 -12.87 16.74 22.90
C PRO A 297 -12.85 16.84 24.42
N ILE A 298 -13.68 16.05 25.07
CA ILE A 298 -13.58 15.78 26.51
C ILE A 298 -12.65 14.57 26.67
N LEU A 299 -11.80 14.56 27.68
CA LEU A 299 -10.82 13.49 27.94
C LEU A 299 -10.95 13.04 29.39
N ASP A 300 -10.73 11.76 29.65
CA ASP A 300 -10.74 11.26 31.02
C ASP A 300 -9.42 11.54 31.74
N VAL A 301 -9.53 11.83 33.03
CA VAL A 301 -8.40 12.25 33.85
C VAL A 301 -8.34 11.43 35.12
N THR A 302 -7.16 10.86 35.38
CA THR A 302 -6.87 10.14 36.63
C THR A 302 -5.98 11.00 37.51
N LEU A 303 -6.37 11.22 38.77
CA LEU A 303 -5.56 11.93 39.76
C LEU A 303 -4.85 10.94 40.69
N ARG A 304 -3.52 10.97 40.75
CA ARG A 304 -2.70 10.22 41.73
C ARG A 304 -1.57 11.09 42.25
N ASN A 305 -1.42 11.20 43.57
CA ASN A 305 -0.33 11.96 44.23
C ASN A 305 -0.13 13.37 43.63
N GLU A 306 -1.22 14.15 43.54
CA GLU A 306 -1.22 15.50 42.95
C GLU A 306 -0.82 15.58 41.46
N LYS A 307 -0.73 14.45 40.75
CA LYS A 307 -0.51 14.39 39.30
C LYS A 307 -1.78 13.95 38.60
N LEU A 308 -2.25 14.77 37.67
CA LEU A 308 -3.29 14.41 36.71
C LEU A 308 -2.64 13.74 35.52
N THR A 309 -3.06 12.52 35.22
CA THR A 309 -2.80 11.86 33.96
C THR A 309 -4.03 12.03 33.08
N ILE A 310 -3.87 12.76 31.97
CA ILE A 310 -4.91 13.01 30.96
C ILE A 310 -4.69 12.00 29.84
N THR A 311 -5.63 11.10 29.64
CA THR A 311 -5.50 10.07 28.61
C THR A 311 -6.17 10.50 27.31
N GLY A 312 -5.69 10.03 26.16
CA GLY A 312 -6.10 10.58 24.85
C GLY A 312 -5.43 11.89 24.49
N ALA A 313 -4.46 12.31 25.31
CA ALA A 313 -3.72 13.56 25.14
C ALA A 313 -2.22 13.27 25.15
N GLY A 314 -1.71 12.57 24.15
CA GLY A 314 -0.27 12.24 24.05
C GLY A 314 0.41 12.84 22.82
N ALA A 315 1.71 12.56 22.68
CA ALA A 315 2.51 12.97 21.53
C ALA A 315 1.90 12.51 20.20
N ILE A 316 1.31 11.31 20.14
CA ILE A 316 0.64 10.80 18.93
C ILE A 316 -0.62 11.61 18.58
N HIS A 317 -1.30 12.17 19.57
CA HIS A 317 -2.49 13.03 19.41
C HIS A 317 -2.13 14.48 19.10
N GLY A 318 -0.85 14.82 19.09
CA GLY A 318 -0.40 16.18 18.83
C GLY A 318 -0.27 17.07 20.05
N ILE A 319 -0.32 16.50 21.25
CA ILE A 319 -0.14 17.25 22.50
C ILE A 319 1.34 17.51 22.75
N SER A 320 1.67 18.73 23.14
CA SER A 320 3.04 19.15 23.48
C SER A 320 3.16 19.58 24.95
N VAL A 321 4.38 19.56 25.47
CA VAL A 321 4.68 20.12 26.80
C VAL A 321 4.32 21.61 26.79
N GLY A 322 3.60 22.06 27.81
CA GLY A 322 3.02 23.41 27.87
C GLY A 322 1.53 23.48 27.50
N SER A 323 0.93 22.40 27.00
CA SER A 323 -0.52 22.35 26.71
C SER A 323 -1.35 22.63 27.95
N LYS A 324 -2.42 23.41 27.84
CA LYS A 324 -3.33 23.74 28.94
C LYS A 324 -4.66 22.99 28.80
N PHE A 325 -5.09 22.32 29.87
CA PHE A 325 -6.38 21.62 29.94
C PHE A 325 -7.24 22.19 31.06
N ALA A 326 -8.50 22.50 30.75
CA ALA A 326 -9.51 22.81 31.75
C ALA A 326 -10.11 21.52 32.31
N ILE A 327 -10.33 21.45 33.63
CA ILE A 327 -10.72 20.24 34.36
C ILE A 327 -12.11 20.42 34.99
N TRP A 328 -13.00 19.44 34.86
CA TRP A 328 -14.33 19.40 35.50
C TRP A 328 -14.53 18.10 36.31
N LYS A 329 -15.56 18.08 37.16
CA LYS A 329 -15.92 16.86 37.92
C LYS A 329 -16.53 15.79 37.02
N SER A 330 -17.28 16.19 35.99
CA SER A 330 -17.98 15.28 35.09
C SER A 330 -18.35 15.96 33.76
N ARG A 331 -18.77 15.16 32.77
CA ARG A 331 -19.21 15.65 31.46
C ARG A 331 -20.44 16.57 31.54
N SER A 332 -21.31 16.37 32.54
CA SER A 332 -22.48 17.23 32.77
C SER A 332 -22.13 18.65 33.25
N ASP A 333 -20.90 18.86 33.75
CA ASP A 333 -20.48 20.15 34.31
C ASP A 333 -19.84 21.09 33.28
N LEU A 334 -19.72 20.68 32.01
CA LEU A 334 -19.04 21.48 30.97
C LEU A 334 -19.65 22.86 30.72
N LYS A 335 -20.92 23.06 31.11
CA LYS A 335 -21.60 24.36 31.02
C LYS A 335 -21.23 25.31 32.17
N ALA A 336 -20.53 24.82 33.19
CA ALA A 336 -20.07 25.60 34.34
C ALA A 336 -18.56 25.91 34.23
N ASP A 337 -18.06 26.78 35.10
CA ASP A 337 -16.63 27.10 35.17
C ASP A 337 -15.79 25.87 35.53
N PRO A 338 -14.60 25.71 34.92
CA PRO A 338 -13.72 24.59 35.23
C PRO A 338 -13.19 24.66 36.65
N LEU A 339 -12.99 23.50 37.27
CA LEU A 339 -12.37 23.35 38.58
C LEU A 339 -10.96 23.96 38.60
N ALA A 340 -10.19 23.77 37.53
CA ALA A 340 -8.89 24.40 37.32
C ALA A 340 -8.51 24.30 35.84
N THR A 341 -7.52 25.10 35.44
CA THR A 341 -6.75 24.88 34.22
C THR A 341 -5.35 24.39 34.62
N VAL A 342 -4.88 23.30 34.04
CA VAL A 342 -3.58 22.69 34.32
C VAL A 342 -2.68 22.73 33.09
N THR A 343 -1.39 22.90 33.30
CA THR A 343 -0.37 22.90 32.24
C THR A 343 0.36 21.57 32.22
N VAL A 344 0.46 20.95 31.05
CA VAL A 344 1.15 19.68 30.83
C VAL A 344 2.65 19.87 30.98
N GLU A 345 3.26 19.07 31.85
CA GLU A 345 4.70 19.07 32.13
C GLU A 345 5.42 17.93 31.41
N VAL A 346 4.74 16.80 31.22
CA VAL A 346 5.29 15.61 30.56
C VAL A 346 4.29 15.08 29.56
N VAL A 347 4.75 14.87 28.33
CA VAL A 347 3.99 14.20 27.27
C VAL A 347 4.59 12.84 27.01
N LYS A 348 3.76 11.79 27.07
CA LYS A 348 4.11 10.44 26.61
C LYS A 348 3.42 10.17 25.28
N ALA A 349 3.63 8.98 24.71
CA ALA A 349 3.03 8.59 23.43
C ALA A 349 1.52 8.88 23.33
N HIS A 350 0.71 8.55 24.36
CA HIS A 350 -0.76 8.61 24.31
C HIS A 350 -1.42 9.36 25.49
N GLU A 351 -0.63 9.85 26.43
CA GLU A 351 -1.11 10.53 27.63
C GLU A 351 -0.20 11.70 27.99
N SER A 352 -0.74 12.63 28.76
CA SER A 352 -0.04 13.79 29.30
C SER A 352 -0.18 13.86 30.81
N ILE A 353 0.84 14.40 31.47
CA ILE A 353 0.87 14.53 32.92
C ILE A 353 1.01 16.01 33.28
N ALA A 354 0.18 16.46 34.22
CA ALA A 354 0.18 17.81 34.77
C ALA A 354 0.07 17.78 36.30
N THR A 355 0.66 18.76 36.99
CA THR A 355 0.51 18.90 38.44
C THR A 355 -0.84 19.54 38.79
N PHE A 356 -1.54 19.02 39.80
CA PHE A 356 -2.85 19.47 40.26
C PHE A 356 -2.93 19.52 41.79
N LYS A 357 -2.95 20.74 42.31
CA LYS A 357 -2.84 21.04 43.75
C LYS A 357 -4.19 21.21 44.47
N LYS A 358 -5.33 21.01 43.79
CA LYS A 358 -6.66 21.12 44.42
C LYS A 358 -7.11 19.78 44.98
N LYS A 359 -7.62 19.78 46.22
CA LYS A 359 -8.29 18.60 46.82
C LYS A 359 -9.68 18.45 46.24
N VAL A 360 -9.97 17.31 45.59
CA VAL A 360 -11.28 17.02 44.99
C VAL A 360 -11.76 15.67 45.53
N GLY A 361 -13.05 15.59 45.92
CA GLY A 361 -13.65 14.36 46.46
C GLY A 361 -14.13 13.35 45.41
N SER A 362 -14.14 13.73 44.12
CA SER A 362 -14.53 12.84 43.01
C SER A 362 -13.37 11.93 42.60
N ARG A 363 -13.67 10.67 42.26
CA ARG A 363 -12.70 9.69 41.74
C ARG A 363 -12.51 9.75 40.22
N SER A 364 -13.41 10.42 39.50
CA SER A 364 -13.33 10.60 38.05
C SER A 364 -13.41 12.09 37.73
N LEU A 365 -12.47 12.57 36.92
CA LEU A 365 -12.37 13.94 36.43
C LEU A 365 -12.34 13.91 34.91
N VAL A 366 -12.77 15.00 34.28
CA VAL A 366 -12.68 15.16 32.83
C VAL A 366 -11.91 16.42 32.47
N ALA A 367 -11.20 16.38 31.36
CA ALA A 367 -10.42 17.48 30.81
C ALA A 367 -10.94 17.89 29.44
N GLN A 368 -10.83 19.18 29.10
CA GLN A 368 -10.96 19.65 27.72
C GLN A 368 -9.77 20.55 27.43
N ILE A 369 -9.18 20.39 26.25
CA ILE A 369 -8.04 21.19 25.85
C ILE A 369 -8.45 22.66 25.72
N LYS A 370 -7.62 23.56 26.27
CA LYS A 370 -7.79 25.01 26.16
C LYS A 370 -6.73 25.62 25.25
N GLU A 371 -5.51 25.13 25.34
CA GLU A 371 -4.37 25.64 24.59
C GLU A 371 -3.40 24.49 24.32
N ASN A 372 -2.82 24.44 23.12
CA ASN A 372 -1.81 23.45 22.75
C ASN A 372 -0.69 24.19 21.99
N PRO A 373 0.51 24.35 22.56
CA PRO A 373 1.59 25.02 21.85
C PRO A 373 2.01 24.17 20.64
N LYS A 374 1.68 24.65 19.43
CA LYS A 374 2.14 24.06 18.17
C LYS A 374 3.51 24.64 17.79
N PRO A 375 4.37 23.90 17.05
CA PRO A 375 5.56 24.47 16.42
C PRO A 375 5.21 25.69 15.58
N THR A 376 6.09 26.68 15.61
CA THR A 376 5.89 27.93 14.88
C THR A 376 5.97 27.69 13.38
N LEU A 377 4.89 28.02 12.66
CA LEU A 377 4.87 28.06 11.20
C LEU A 377 5.47 29.39 10.72
N PHE A 378 6.53 29.34 9.92
CA PHE A 378 7.13 30.54 9.35
C PHE A 378 6.37 30.94 8.09
N ILE A 379 5.86 32.17 8.07
CA ILE A 379 5.09 32.72 6.96
C ILE A 379 5.76 33.98 6.40
N TYR A 380 5.70 34.15 5.09
CA TYR A 380 6.07 35.40 4.44
C TYR A 380 4.82 36.23 4.15
N VAL A 381 4.77 37.46 4.64
CA VAL A 381 3.60 38.34 4.48
C VAL A 381 4.03 39.62 3.77
N PRO A 382 3.55 39.90 2.55
CA PRO A 382 3.84 41.16 1.85
C PRO A 382 3.35 42.38 2.64
N GLU A 383 4.05 43.50 2.51
CA GLU A 383 3.74 44.77 3.18
C GLU A 383 2.28 45.24 2.96
N VAL A 384 1.73 44.99 1.77
CA VAL A 384 0.33 45.30 1.44
C VAL A 384 -0.64 44.60 2.40
N ILE A 385 -0.41 43.32 2.70
CA ILE A 385 -1.26 42.55 3.62
C ILE A 385 -0.97 42.93 5.07
N GLN A 386 0.30 43.18 5.44
CA GLN A 386 0.65 43.64 6.79
C GLN A 386 -0.06 44.95 7.16
N ASN A 387 -0.32 45.81 6.18
CA ASN A 387 -1.02 47.07 6.37
C ASN A 387 -2.55 46.95 6.44
N MET A 388 -3.13 45.81 6.07
CA MET A 388 -4.58 45.57 6.14
C MET A 388 -5.07 45.36 7.57
N ASN A 389 -6.31 45.78 7.84
CA ASN A 389 -6.93 45.60 9.15
C ASN A 389 -7.03 44.12 9.53
N CYS A 390 -7.37 43.24 8.57
CA CYS A 390 -7.46 41.79 8.85
C CYS A 390 -6.16 41.19 9.41
N PHE A 391 -5.00 41.74 9.04
CA PHE A 391 -3.70 41.30 9.55
C PHE A 391 -3.34 41.97 10.89
N LYS A 392 -3.61 43.26 11.04
CA LYS A 392 -3.41 43.98 12.30
C LYS A 392 -4.28 43.40 13.41
N ASP A 393 -5.51 43.01 13.08
CA ASP A 393 -6.52 42.49 14.00
C ASP A 393 -6.24 41.03 14.43
N LEU A 394 -5.37 40.29 13.73
CA LEU A 394 -4.95 38.94 14.14
C LEU A 394 -4.26 38.92 15.50
N PHE A 395 -3.55 40.00 15.84
CA PHE A 395 -2.73 40.12 17.05
C PHE A 395 -3.40 40.95 18.15
N LEU A 396 -4.61 41.47 17.90
CA LEU A 396 -5.40 42.14 18.92
C LEU A 396 -6.04 41.08 19.84
N GLU A 397 -5.97 41.28 21.16
CA GLU A 397 -6.61 40.40 22.12
C GLU A 397 -8.15 40.48 21.99
N THR A 398 -8.73 39.60 21.18
CA THR A 398 -10.19 39.38 21.15
C THR A 398 -10.56 38.23 22.08
N GLU A 399 -11.56 38.43 22.95
CA GLU A 399 -12.06 37.38 23.85
C GLU A 399 -12.39 36.08 23.08
N GLY A 400 -11.68 34.99 23.40
CA GLY A 400 -12.02 33.64 22.96
C GLY A 400 -11.21 33.02 21.83
N ARG A 401 -10.23 33.72 21.22
CA ARG A 401 -9.33 33.13 20.19
C ARG A 401 -7.98 32.71 20.80
N PRO A 402 -7.55 31.44 20.67
CA PRO A 402 -6.20 31.05 21.08
C PRO A 402 -5.14 31.69 20.16
N PRO A 403 -3.92 31.94 20.66
CA PRO A 403 -2.85 32.51 19.85
C PRO A 403 -2.40 31.55 18.74
N LEU A 404 -2.15 32.07 17.54
CA LEU A 404 -1.59 31.32 16.42
C LEU A 404 -0.09 31.07 16.63
N SER A 405 0.35 29.84 16.42
CA SER A 405 1.79 29.50 16.36
C SER A 405 2.38 29.88 14.99
N ILE A 406 2.48 31.17 14.70
CA ILE A 406 3.05 31.70 13.46
C ILE A 406 4.20 32.67 13.75
N ALA A 407 5.18 32.74 12.86
CA ALA A 407 6.19 33.79 12.84
C ALA A 407 6.29 34.38 11.43
N VAL A 408 6.25 35.70 11.35
CA VAL A 408 6.43 36.41 10.08
C VAL A 408 7.93 36.56 9.82
N THR A 409 8.37 36.18 8.63
CA THR A 409 9.75 36.38 8.16
C THR A 409 9.74 37.25 6.91
N GLU A 410 10.74 38.12 6.78
CA GLU A 410 10.98 38.90 5.56
C GLU A 410 11.75 38.08 4.50
N ASP A 411 12.43 37.01 4.92
CA ASP A 411 13.12 36.09 4.04
C ASP A 411 12.17 34.98 3.56
N LYS A 412 11.83 35.00 2.26
CA LYS A 412 10.99 33.98 1.60
C LYS A 412 11.59 32.57 1.72
N VAL A 413 12.91 32.42 1.80
CA VAL A 413 13.59 31.11 1.86
C VAL A 413 13.35 30.40 3.20
N LEU A 414 13.15 31.19 4.27
CA LEU A 414 12.88 30.66 5.61
C LEU A 414 11.40 30.38 5.85
N ALA A 415 10.50 30.87 4.98
CA ALA A 415 9.07 30.68 5.11
C ALA A 415 8.62 29.34 4.50
N ASN A 416 7.66 28.70 5.16
CA ASN A 416 6.96 27.55 4.60
C ASN A 416 5.97 27.99 3.51
N ILE A 417 5.30 29.11 3.76
CA ILE A 417 4.19 29.62 2.94
C ILE A 417 4.22 31.15 2.86
N GLY A 418 3.93 31.68 1.69
CA GLY A 418 3.75 33.11 1.44
C GLY A 418 2.27 33.46 1.34
N LEU A 419 1.91 34.69 1.71
CA LEU A 419 0.59 35.26 1.40
C LEU A 419 0.70 36.14 0.15
N THR A 420 -0.34 36.17 -0.66
CA THR A 420 -0.44 37.04 -1.85
C THR A 420 -1.81 37.71 -1.87
N TYR A 421 -1.88 38.99 -2.20
CA TYR A 421 -3.15 39.69 -2.33
C TYR A 421 -3.54 39.82 -3.81
N PHE A 422 -4.77 39.46 -4.15
CA PHE A 422 -5.30 39.55 -5.51
C PHE A 422 -6.27 40.72 -5.63
N ASP A 423 -5.77 41.89 -6.05
CA ASP A 423 -6.56 43.13 -6.19
C ASP A 423 -7.87 42.96 -6.98
N LYS A 424 -7.83 42.15 -8.05
CA LYS A 424 -8.99 41.92 -8.94
C LYS A 424 -10.15 41.20 -8.24
N HIS A 425 -9.84 40.33 -7.30
CA HIS A 425 -10.82 39.50 -6.58
C HIS A 425 -11.05 39.99 -5.14
N ARG A 426 -10.20 40.90 -4.66
CA ARG A 426 -10.16 41.40 -3.27
C ARG A 426 -9.95 40.29 -2.24
N GLU A 427 -9.22 39.25 -2.58
CA GLU A 427 -8.99 38.09 -1.73
C GLU A 427 -7.50 37.88 -1.44
N ILE A 428 -7.21 37.12 -0.38
CA ILE A 428 -5.85 36.69 -0.02
C ILE A 428 -5.66 35.25 -0.49
N GLY A 429 -4.60 34.99 -1.26
CA GLY A 429 -4.14 33.66 -1.62
C GLY A 429 -2.85 33.27 -0.90
N PHE A 430 -2.42 32.04 -1.18
CA PHE A 430 -1.26 31.42 -0.56
C PHE A 430 -0.26 30.97 -1.64
N GLU A 431 1.03 31.04 -1.33
CA GLU A 431 2.15 30.68 -2.20
C GLU A 431 3.02 29.64 -1.48
N MET A 432 3.31 28.49 -2.09
CA MET A 432 4.28 27.53 -1.54
C MET A 432 5.69 28.07 -1.73
N LEU A 433 6.48 28.14 -0.64
CA LEU A 433 7.82 28.73 -0.69
C LEU A 433 8.95 27.69 -0.53
N LYS A 434 8.64 26.47 -0.07
CA LYS A 434 9.62 25.37 0.00
C LYS A 434 10.02 24.92 -1.41
N SER A 435 11.32 24.77 -1.64
CA SER A 435 11.92 24.40 -2.94
C SER A 435 11.33 23.14 -3.58
N GLU A 436 10.86 22.20 -2.76
CA GLU A 436 10.24 20.95 -3.20
C GLU A 436 8.81 21.16 -3.72
N GLU A 437 8.10 22.19 -3.24
CA GLU A 437 6.66 22.46 -3.46
C GLU A 437 6.41 23.71 -4.35
N GLN A 438 7.46 24.40 -4.82
CA GLN A 438 7.40 25.71 -5.48
C GLN A 438 6.63 25.75 -6.80
N ASP A 439 6.59 24.63 -7.54
CA ASP A 439 5.85 24.54 -8.82
C ASP A 439 4.33 24.33 -8.62
N GLN A 440 3.87 24.20 -7.37
CA GLN A 440 2.45 24.00 -7.03
C GLN A 440 1.72 25.33 -6.88
N LYS A 441 0.60 25.49 -7.60
CA LYS A 441 -0.29 26.66 -7.45
C LYS A 441 -1.42 26.36 -6.47
N ILE A 442 -1.45 27.05 -5.34
CA ILE A 442 -2.60 27.04 -4.42
C ILE A 442 -3.67 27.98 -4.99
N ARG A 443 -4.89 27.48 -5.22
CA ARG A 443 -6.00 28.29 -5.75
C ARG A 443 -7.06 28.67 -4.72
N HIS A 444 -6.95 28.18 -3.49
CA HIS A 444 -7.82 28.63 -2.43
C HIS A 444 -7.42 30.03 -2.00
N THR A 445 -8.36 30.94 -2.18
CA THR A 445 -8.32 32.28 -1.64
C THR A 445 -9.30 32.39 -0.49
N ILE A 446 -9.06 33.37 0.37
CA ILE A 446 -9.95 33.69 1.47
C ILE A 446 -10.31 35.18 1.39
N ASP A 447 -11.48 35.52 1.92
CA ASP A 447 -11.84 36.91 2.13
C ASP A 447 -10.84 37.57 3.09
N PRO A 448 -10.50 38.86 2.90
CA PRO A 448 -9.54 39.57 3.73
C PRO A 448 -10.21 40.03 5.04
N THR A 449 -10.76 39.07 5.80
CA THR A 449 -11.30 39.27 7.14
C THR A 449 -10.37 38.65 8.17
N ALA A 450 -10.38 39.18 9.41
CA ALA A 450 -9.58 38.62 10.48
C ALA A 450 -10.03 37.20 10.88
N GLU A 451 -11.30 36.84 10.67
CA GLU A 451 -11.81 35.49 10.99
C GLU A 451 -11.34 34.45 9.97
N ASP A 452 -11.46 34.77 8.68
CA ASP A 452 -11.06 33.85 7.60
C ASP A 452 -9.54 33.67 7.57
N LEU A 453 -8.78 34.76 7.75
CA LEU A 453 -7.32 34.70 7.81
C LEU A 453 -6.83 33.93 9.04
N TYR A 454 -7.46 34.12 10.21
CA TYR A 454 -7.17 33.32 11.39
C TYR A 454 -7.48 31.82 11.15
N GLY A 455 -8.64 31.52 10.57
CA GLY A 455 -9.07 30.15 10.28
C GLY A 455 -8.11 29.43 9.33
N ALA A 456 -7.68 30.11 8.27
CA ALA A 456 -6.73 29.58 7.31
C ALA A 456 -5.34 29.35 7.92
N LEU A 457 -4.82 30.29 8.71
CA LEU A 457 -3.52 30.14 9.37
C LEU A 457 -3.53 29.03 10.44
N ASP A 458 -4.59 28.89 11.25
CA ASP A 458 -4.71 27.76 12.18
C ASP A 458 -4.78 26.42 11.44
N HIS A 459 -5.47 26.38 10.30
CA HIS A 459 -5.55 25.22 9.42
C HIS A 459 -4.18 24.81 8.89
N LEU A 460 -3.40 25.76 8.39
CA LEU A 460 -2.04 25.53 7.91
C LEU A 460 -1.11 25.07 9.05
N CYS A 461 -1.19 25.69 10.23
CA CYS A 461 -0.47 25.23 11.41
C CYS A 461 -0.81 23.77 11.75
N HIS A 462 -2.08 23.36 11.64
CA HIS A 462 -2.50 21.97 11.84
C HIS A 462 -1.93 21.04 10.76
N TYR A 463 -2.05 21.41 9.48
CA TYR A 463 -1.56 20.62 8.35
C TYR A 463 -0.06 20.33 8.45
N TYR A 464 0.77 21.39 8.52
CA TYR A 464 2.23 21.24 8.59
C TYR A 464 2.69 20.52 9.86
N TYR A 465 2.03 20.77 10.99
CA TYR A 465 2.35 20.07 12.23
C TYR A 465 2.17 18.55 12.09
N HIS A 466 1.03 18.08 11.58
CA HIS A 466 0.79 16.65 11.46
C HIS A 466 1.60 16.00 10.34
N ARG A 467 1.81 16.70 9.22
CA ARG A 467 2.65 16.24 8.11
C ARG A 467 4.10 16.01 8.57
N ASP A 468 4.71 17.02 9.20
CA ASP A 468 6.16 17.05 9.43
C ASP A 468 6.57 16.39 10.77
N ARG A 469 5.62 16.02 11.65
CA ARG A 469 5.95 15.43 12.96
C ARG A 469 6.60 14.05 12.85
N VAL A 470 7.79 13.91 13.43
CA VAL A 470 8.52 12.64 13.54
C VAL A 470 8.47 12.06 14.96
N SER A 471 8.53 10.74 15.08
CA SER A 471 8.76 10.07 16.36
C SER A 471 10.26 9.83 16.55
N THR A 472 10.78 10.10 17.74
CA THR A 472 12.18 9.84 18.11
C THR A 472 12.40 8.47 18.75
N GLN A 473 11.37 7.61 18.78
CA GLN A 473 11.44 6.31 19.44
C GLN A 473 12.21 5.28 18.61
N VAL A 474 13.01 4.47 19.32
CA VAL A 474 13.98 3.50 18.77
C VAL A 474 13.73 2.10 19.35
N ILE A 475 14.14 1.07 18.62
CA ILE A 475 13.94 -0.35 18.92
C ILE A 475 15.22 -1.18 18.70
N GLY A 476 15.27 -2.38 19.28
CA GLY A 476 16.41 -3.32 19.22
C GLY A 476 17.27 -3.29 20.49
N GLN A 477 18.08 -4.33 20.73
CA GLN A 477 18.90 -4.46 21.95
C GLN A 477 19.80 -3.22 22.16
N ASP A 478 20.30 -2.63 21.07
CA ASP A 478 21.15 -1.44 21.11
C ASP A 478 20.41 -0.10 21.05
N HIS A 479 19.07 -0.08 20.93
CA HIS A 479 18.24 1.14 20.85
C HIS A 479 18.68 2.14 19.76
N LYS A 480 19.18 1.65 18.62
CA LYS A 480 19.67 2.50 17.51
C LYS A 480 18.77 2.52 16.27
N VAL A 481 17.81 1.60 16.17
CA VAL A 481 16.96 1.49 14.97
C VAL A 481 15.69 2.29 15.19
N PRO A 482 15.36 3.30 14.36
CA PRO A 482 14.09 4.02 14.48
C PRO A 482 12.89 3.06 14.39
N PHE A 483 11.91 3.19 15.27
CA PHE A 483 10.73 2.31 15.28
C PHE A 483 10.00 2.33 13.93
N SER A 484 9.91 3.51 13.29
CA SER A 484 9.28 3.67 11.97
C SER A 484 9.97 2.89 10.85
N SER A 485 11.27 2.58 10.96
CA SER A 485 12.00 1.87 9.89
C SER A 485 11.63 0.38 9.77
N LYS A 486 10.72 -0.12 10.62
CA LYS A 486 10.22 -1.50 10.60
C LYS A 486 8.94 -1.67 9.78
N PHE A 487 8.41 -0.59 9.22
CA PHE A 487 7.18 -0.65 8.41
C PHE A 487 7.47 -0.23 6.97
N THR A 488 6.72 -0.77 6.03
CA THR A 488 6.75 -0.34 4.62
C THR A 488 5.33 -0.08 4.12
N VAL A 489 5.20 0.84 3.17
CA VAL A 489 3.95 1.12 2.45
C VAL A 489 4.24 0.89 0.97
N ASP A 490 3.70 -0.17 0.40
CA ASP A 490 3.73 -0.40 -1.04
C ASP A 490 2.47 0.20 -1.67
N VAL A 491 2.56 0.67 -2.91
CA VAL A 491 1.45 1.26 -3.68
C VAL A 491 1.35 0.53 -5.01
N PHE A 492 0.16 0.10 -5.42
CA PHE A 492 -0.06 -0.66 -6.64
C PHE A 492 -1.17 -0.04 -7.47
N THR A 493 -1.05 -0.09 -8.79
CA THR A 493 -2.22 0.04 -9.68
C THR A 493 -3.10 -1.21 -9.46
N LEU A 494 -4.42 -1.04 -9.57
CA LEU A 494 -5.40 -2.10 -9.41
C LEU A 494 -6.15 -2.32 -10.72
N GLU A 495 -6.33 -3.58 -11.08
CA GLU A 495 -7.19 -4.02 -12.18
C GLU A 495 -8.39 -4.76 -11.61
N GLU A 496 -9.54 -4.57 -12.26
CA GLU A 496 -10.80 -5.24 -11.93
C GLU A 496 -10.84 -6.56 -12.71
N ASN A 497 -10.91 -7.70 -12.00
CA ASN A 497 -11.02 -9.00 -12.65
C ASN A 497 -12.45 -9.29 -13.12
N ASP A 498 -12.67 -10.42 -13.80
CA ASP A 498 -13.98 -10.86 -14.31
C ASP A 498 -15.07 -11.00 -13.22
N GLU A 499 -14.70 -10.94 -11.94
CA GLU A 499 -15.60 -10.99 -10.79
C GLU A 499 -15.81 -9.65 -10.08
N GLU A 500 -15.38 -8.54 -10.69
CA GLU A 500 -15.42 -7.18 -10.13
C GLU A 500 -14.58 -7.02 -8.84
N ILE A 501 -13.54 -7.84 -8.68
CA ILE A 501 -12.59 -7.77 -7.55
C ILE A 501 -11.31 -7.09 -8.03
N TYR A 502 -10.87 -6.07 -7.28
CA TYR A 502 -9.60 -5.41 -7.54
C TYR A 502 -8.43 -6.28 -7.10
N VAL A 503 -7.49 -6.48 -8.02
CA VAL A 503 -6.20 -7.14 -7.79
C VAL A 503 -5.06 -6.22 -8.21
N PRO A 504 -3.90 -6.28 -7.52
CA PRO A 504 -2.72 -5.53 -7.94
C PRO A 504 -2.27 -5.87 -9.36
N SER A 505 -2.11 -4.84 -10.19
CA SER A 505 -1.49 -4.92 -11.50
C SER A 505 -0.17 -4.14 -11.50
N GLY A 506 0.88 -4.77 -12.02
CA GLY A 506 2.19 -4.17 -12.15
C GLY A 506 3.02 -4.08 -10.84
N PRO A 507 4.19 -3.42 -10.91
CA PRO A 507 5.12 -3.32 -9.79
C PRO A 507 4.67 -2.30 -8.73
N ASN A 508 5.28 -2.37 -7.53
CA ASN A 508 5.12 -1.36 -6.49
C ASN A 508 5.61 0.02 -6.98
N LEU A 509 4.72 1.01 -6.95
CA LEU A 509 4.93 2.39 -7.37
C LEU A 509 5.69 3.22 -6.32
N ASN A 510 5.67 2.82 -5.05
CA ASN A 510 6.49 3.44 -4.01
C ASN A 510 7.88 2.78 -3.97
N ILE A 511 8.77 3.27 -4.83
CA ILE A 511 10.10 2.70 -5.04
C ILE A 511 10.97 3.01 -3.83
N GLN A 512 11.32 2.01 -3.02
CA GLN A 512 12.23 2.12 -1.86
C GLN A 512 11.81 3.14 -0.78
N GLY A 513 10.56 3.58 -0.77
CA GLY A 513 10.09 4.61 0.16
C GLY A 513 10.51 6.03 -0.23
N THR A 514 11.04 6.25 -1.44
CA THR A 514 11.45 7.58 -1.92
C THR A 514 10.27 8.42 -2.40
N GLY A 515 9.13 7.80 -2.72
CA GLY A 515 7.95 8.47 -3.22
C GLY A 515 7.23 7.71 -4.32
N VAL A 516 6.10 8.27 -4.74
CA VAL A 516 5.28 7.84 -5.87
C VAL A 516 5.24 9.00 -6.87
N GLU A 517 5.61 8.74 -8.13
CA GLU A 517 5.50 9.71 -9.20
C GLU A 517 4.64 9.13 -10.33
N LEU A 518 3.55 9.81 -10.69
CA LEU A 518 2.60 9.36 -11.70
C LEU A 518 2.41 10.43 -12.77
N THR A 519 2.40 10.01 -14.04
CA THR A 519 1.98 10.85 -15.16
C THR A 519 0.53 10.51 -15.50
N ILE A 520 -0.38 11.45 -15.26
CA ILE A 520 -1.82 11.29 -15.44
C ILE A 520 -2.22 11.83 -16.82
N GLY A 521 -2.65 10.93 -17.69
CA GLY A 521 -3.16 11.17 -19.03
C GLY A 521 -4.59 10.66 -19.22
N SER A 522 -5.09 10.72 -20.45
CA SER A 522 -6.46 10.29 -20.80
C SER A 522 -6.72 8.80 -20.56
N HIS A 523 -5.70 7.96 -20.66
CA HIS A 523 -5.80 6.49 -20.56
C HIS A 523 -5.77 5.97 -19.10
N ASN A 524 -5.21 6.72 -18.15
CA ASN A 524 -5.03 6.28 -16.76
C ASN A 524 -5.70 7.20 -15.72
N ALA A 525 -6.40 8.25 -16.15
CA ALA A 525 -7.14 9.16 -15.25
C ALA A 525 -8.13 8.44 -14.32
N GLU A 526 -8.63 7.27 -14.73
CA GLU A 526 -9.59 6.47 -13.99
C GLU A 526 -8.98 5.29 -13.23
N GLU A 527 -7.66 5.11 -13.28
CA GLU A 527 -6.99 4.02 -12.58
C GLU A 527 -7.23 4.08 -11.07
N MET A 528 -7.32 2.88 -10.48
CA MET A 528 -7.47 2.69 -9.05
C MET A 528 -6.15 2.23 -8.46
N TYR A 529 -5.88 2.65 -7.23
CA TYR A 529 -4.66 2.32 -6.52
C TYR A 529 -4.98 1.69 -5.17
N GLY A 530 -4.18 0.68 -4.82
CA GLY A 530 -4.22 -0.04 -3.56
C GLY A 530 -2.90 0.08 -2.82
N PHE A 531 -2.93 -0.20 -1.51
CA PHE A 531 -1.77 -0.08 -0.64
C PHE A 531 -1.53 -1.39 0.10
N ARG A 532 -0.26 -1.73 0.32
CA ARG A 532 0.12 -2.82 1.22
C ARG A 532 1.00 -2.30 2.34
N ILE A 533 0.53 -2.44 3.57
CA ILE A 533 1.26 -2.01 4.77
C ILE A 533 1.89 -3.25 5.41
N THR A 534 3.21 -3.30 5.51
CA THR A 534 3.93 -4.45 6.06
C THR A 534 4.51 -4.13 7.44
N ASN A 535 4.27 -5.00 8.42
CA ASN A 535 4.86 -4.96 9.75
C ASN A 535 6.03 -5.93 9.84
N ASN A 536 7.27 -5.43 9.93
CA ASN A 536 8.48 -6.23 10.11
C ASN A 536 8.97 -6.27 11.58
N THR A 537 8.09 -5.99 12.54
CA THR A 537 8.36 -6.19 13.97
C THR A 537 7.91 -7.58 14.43
N GLU A 538 8.41 -8.00 15.59
CA GLU A 538 8.07 -9.27 16.23
C GLU A 538 6.76 -9.22 17.04
N PHE A 539 6.04 -8.09 17.00
CA PHE A 539 4.78 -7.91 17.74
C PHE A 539 3.70 -7.19 16.90
N PRO A 540 2.42 -7.33 17.24
CA PRO A 540 1.34 -6.65 16.54
C PRO A 540 1.33 -5.13 16.72
N VAL A 541 0.81 -4.39 15.74
CA VAL A 541 0.69 -2.91 15.74
C VAL A 541 -0.61 -2.42 15.12
N PHE A 542 -0.95 -1.15 15.31
CA PHE A 542 -2.12 -0.49 14.72
C PHE A 542 -1.68 0.54 13.67
N PRO A 543 -1.89 0.28 12.36
CA PRO A 543 -1.56 1.22 11.30
C PRO A 543 -2.73 2.18 10.99
N TYR A 544 -2.40 3.43 10.67
CA TYR A 544 -3.34 4.47 10.24
C TYR A 544 -2.75 5.19 9.03
N LEU A 545 -3.39 5.08 7.87
CA LEU A 545 -2.90 5.67 6.61
C LEU A 545 -3.77 6.87 6.23
N PHE A 546 -3.13 8.01 5.99
CA PHE A 546 -3.76 9.26 5.56
C PHE A 546 -3.10 9.79 4.28
N TYR A 547 -3.84 10.57 3.51
CA TYR A 547 -3.33 11.37 2.40
C TYR A 547 -3.38 12.85 2.78
N PHE A 548 -2.26 13.54 2.62
CA PHE A 548 -2.10 14.97 2.83
C PHE A 548 -1.98 15.63 1.45
N ASP A 549 -2.97 16.44 1.09
CA ASP A 549 -3.02 17.10 -0.21
C ASP A 549 -2.45 18.52 -0.10
N SER A 550 -1.31 18.79 -0.75
CA SER A 550 -0.68 20.12 -0.70
C SER A 550 -1.39 21.16 -1.58
N SER A 551 -2.34 20.78 -2.45
CA SER A 551 -3.06 21.73 -3.31
C SER A 551 -4.11 22.54 -2.54
N ASN A 552 -4.73 21.90 -1.54
CA ASN A 552 -5.84 22.42 -0.75
C ASN A 552 -5.66 22.25 0.77
N PHE A 553 -4.56 21.66 1.21
CA PHE A 553 -4.20 21.39 2.61
C PHE A 553 -5.19 20.49 3.35
N SER A 554 -5.87 19.59 2.65
CA SER A 554 -6.75 18.60 3.27
C SER A 554 -5.97 17.38 3.79
N ILE A 555 -6.55 16.70 4.79
CA ILE A 555 -6.03 15.45 5.35
C ILE A 555 -7.15 14.41 5.29
N THR A 556 -7.00 13.42 4.40
CA THR A 556 -8.01 12.39 4.13
C THR A 556 -7.57 11.03 4.68
N PRO A 557 -8.36 10.37 5.55
CA PRO A 557 -8.05 9.01 5.99
C PRO A 557 -8.27 8.00 4.84
N ILE A 558 -7.22 7.23 4.51
CA ILE A 558 -7.29 6.09 3.59
C ILE A 558 -7.63 4.80 4.37
N TYR A 559 -7.00 4.60 5.52
CA TYR A 559 -7.25 3.44 6.40
C TYR A 559 -7.10 3.78 7.87
N GLN A 560 -8.00 3.26 8.69
CA GLN A 560 -7.93 3.28 10.14
C GLN A 560 -8.43 1.92 10.69
N PRO A 561 -7.91 1.41 11.81
CA PRO A 561 -8.38 0.17 12.42
C PRO A 561 -9.86 0.27 12.81
N VAL A 562 -10.66 -0.72 12.41
CA VAL A 562 -12.10 -0.52 12.27
C VAL A 562 -12.94 -0.92 13.49
N ALA A 563 -12.42 -1.63 14.50
CA ALA A 563 -13.21 -1.91 15.70
C ALA A 563 -12.62 -1.42 17.03
N ILE A 564 -13.52 -0.93 17.88
CA ILE A 564 -13.30 -0.65 19.29
C ILE A 564 -13.92 -1.78 20.10
N ALA A 565 -13.11 -2.41 20.94
CA ALA A 565 -13.51 -3.43 21.92
C ALA A 565 -13.85 -2.79 23.28
N GLN A 566 -14.61 -3.50 24.12
CA GLN A 566 -14.89 -3.09 25.51
C GLN A 566 -13.62 -2.79 26.32
N ASP A 567 -13.67 -1.79 27.20
CA ASP A 567 -12.52 -1.39 28.02
C ASP A 567 -12.07 -2.51 28.98
N GLY A 568 -10.77 -2.80 28.98
CA GLY A 568 -10.16 -3.85 29.79
C GLY A 568 -10.41 -5.30 29.35
N ALA A 569 -11.01 -5.57 28.19
CA ALA A 569 -11.01 -6.91 27.59
C ALA A 569 -9.56 -7.40 27.41
N LYS A 570 -9.33 -8.71 27.60
CA LYS A 570 -7.98 -9.28 27.62
C LYS A 570 -7.21 -9.08 26.31
N GLU A 571 -7.91 -8.82 25.21
CA GLU A 571 -7.32 -8.74 23.88
C GLU A 571 -7.76 -7.46 23.16
N ARG A 572 -6.94 -6.42 23.30
CA ARG A 572 -6.97 -5.25 22.41
C ARG A 572 -6.47 -5.58 20.99
N SER A 573 -6.08 -6.82 20.70
CA SER A 573 -5.22 -7.27 19.60
C SER A 573 -5.92 -7.72 18.30
N ILE A 574 -7.22 -7.45 18.16
CA ILE A 574 -8.02 -8.13 17.12
C ILE A 574 -8.05 -7.37 15.79
N HIS A 575 -7.65 -6.09 15.84
CA HIS A 575 -7.54 -5.20 14.67
C HIS A 575 -6.12 -4.64 14.49
N SER A 576 -5.16 -5.28 15.16
CA SER A 576 -3.75 -4.97 14.95
C SER A 576 -3.21 -5.77 13.78
N LEU A 577 -2.42 -5.13 12.92
CA LEU A 577 -1.56 -5.77 11.94
C LEU A 577 -0.57 -6.70 12.67
N PRO A 578 -0.67 -8.05 12.50
CA PRO A 578 0.18 -9.00 13.21
C PRO A 578 1.67 -8.81 12.94
N ALA A 579 2.51 -9.40 13.80
CA ALA A 579 3.95 -9.47 13.60
C ALA A 579 4.29 -10.13 12.25
N SER A 580 5.32 -9.62 11.56
CA SER A 580 5.82 -10.19 10.30
C SER A 580 4.74 -10.44 9.23
N SER A 581 3.73 -9.58 9.16
CA SER A 581 2.59 -9.73 8.25
C SER A 581 2.26 -8.43 7.50
N SER A 582 1.36 -8.51 6.52
CA SER A 582 0.95 -7.38 5.70
C SER A 582 -0.56 -7.20 5.68
N LEU A 583 -1.00 -5.95 5.61
CA LEU A 583 -2.39 -5.52 5.42
C LEU A 583 -2.56 -4.94 4.02
N THR A 584 -3.53 -5.44 3.27
CA THR A 584 -3.92 -4.93 1.95
C THR A 584 -5.08 -3.94 2.10
N VAL A 585 -4.92 -2.73 1.58
CA VAL A 585 -5.86 -1.60 1.73
C VAL A 585 -6.31 -1.16 0.35
N GLY A 586 -7.62 -1.08 0.12
CA GLY A 586 -8.17 -0.82 -1.21
C GLY A 586 -8.35 -2.07 -2.07
N TYR A 587 -7.85 -3.21 -1.61
CA TYR A 587 -8.05 -4.53 -2.21
C TYR A 587 -7.90 -5.60 -1.13
N GLY A 588 -8.53 -6.76 -1.31
CA GLY A 588 -8.49 -7.84 -0.33
C GLY A 588 -9.31 -7.59 0.94
N SER A 589 -8.88 -8.20 2.05
CA SER A 589 -9.69 -8.44 3.26
C SER A 589 -9.84 -7.27 4.24
N ALA A 590 -9.08 -6.17 4.12
CA ALA A 590 -9.16 -5.06 5.08
C ALA A 590 -10.41 -4.17 4.92
N GLY A 591 -11.23 -4.40 3.89
CA GLY A 591 -12.51 -3.71 3.69
C GLY A 591 -12.42 -2.21 3.33
N ALA A 592 -11.22 -1.72 3.00
CA ALA A 592 -11.01 -0.35 2.53
C ALA A 592 -11.23 -0.22 1.02
N THR A 593 -11.71 0.94 0.57
CA THR A 593 -11.98 1.22 -0.84
C THR A 593 -10.70 1.54 -1.61
N PRO A 594 -10.55 1.09 -2.87
CA PRO A 594 -9.52 1.57 -3.78
C PRO A 594 -9.48 3.09 -3.85
N GLN A 595 -8.31 3.66 -4.10
CA GLN A 595 -8.12 5.10 -4.17
C GLN A 595 -7.78 5.53 -5.60
N ASN A 596 -8.47 6.52 -6.13
CA ASN A 596 -8.06 7.16 -7.39
C ASN A 596 -7.10 8.33 -7.08
N LEU A 597 -5.90 8.28 -7.65
CA LEU A 597 -4.85 9.30 -7.52
C LEU A 597 -4.82 10.17 -8.79
N ALA A 598 -5.86 11.00 -8.99
CA ALA A 598 -5.96 11.90 -10.14
C ALA A 598 -5.62 13.35 -9.79
N ILE A 599 -5.21 14.11 -10.80
CA ILE A 599 -4.99 15.56 -10.67
C ILE A 599 -6.33 16.26 -10.39
N SER A 600 -6.33 17.13 -9.40
CA SER A 600 -7.53 17.73 -8.82
C SER A 600 -8.19 18.79 -9.71
N ASP A 601 -7.42 19.47 -10.56
CA ASP A 601 -7.88 20.51 -11.48
C ASP A 601 -7.32 20.27 -12.89
N ASP A 602 -8.20 20.34 -13.90
CA ASP A 602 -7.86 20.19 -15.32
C ASP A 602 -6.85 21.24 -15.81
N LYS A 603 -6.68 22.32 -15.05
CA LYS A 603 -5.74 23.41 -15.31
C LYS A 603 -4.41 23.29 -14.55
N LEU A 604 -4.17 22.19 -13.82
CA LEU A 604 -2.89 21.90 -13.17
C LEU A 604 -2.10 20.89 -14.01
N ASP A 605 -0.83 21.22 -14.25
CA ASP A 605 0.13 20.32 -14.90
C ASP A 605 0.94 19.50 -13.88
N LEU A 606 0.93 19.90 -12.60
CA LEU A 606 1.64 19.27 -11.50
C LEU A 606 0.85 19.41 -10.20
N GLU A 607 0.77 18.34 -9.43
CA GLU A 607 0.20 18.32 -8.09
C GLU A 607 1.03 17.45 -7.16
N GLN A 608 1.20 17.90 -5.92
CA GLN A 608 1.96 17.18 -4.90
C GLN A 608 1.10 16.90 -3.66
N GLY A 609 1.38 15.78 -3.01
CA GLY A 609 0.80 15.38 -1.75
C GLY A 609 1.68 14.35 -1.04
N TYR A 610 1.20 13.80 0.07
CA TYR A 610 1.96 12.85 0.90
C TYR A 610 1.06 11.76 1.47
N LEU A 611 1.46 10.50 1.31
CA LEU A 611 0.91 9.40 2.08
C LEU A 611 1.61 9.37 3.45
N ARG A 612 0.81 9.42 4.52
CA ARG A 612 1.30 9.43 5.89
C ARG A 612 0.78 8.21 6.63
N LEU A 613 1.69 7.29 6.98
CA LEU A 613 1.38 6.14 7.83
C LEU A 613 1.77 6.46 9.27
N TYR A 614 0.82 6.49 10.19
CA TYR A 614 1.08 6.43 11.63
C TYR A 614 0.94 4.99 12.10
N VAL A 615 1.85 4.56 12.99
CA VAL A 615 1.81 3.22 13.58
C VAL A 615 1.94 3.33 15.08
N SER A 616 1.13 2.58 15.83
CA SER A 616 1.24 2.52 17.30
C SER A 616 1.17 1.10 17.82
N THR A 617 1.83 0.83 18.95
CA THR A 617 1.72 -0.47 19.65
C THR A 617 0.40 -0.66 20.38
N ARG A 618 -0.47 0.37 20.40
CA ARG A 618 -1.87 0.24 20.84
C ARG A 618 -2.81 1.01 19.91
N HIS A 619 -4.08 0.67 19.98
CA HIS A 619 -5.12 1.45 19.33
C HIS A 619 -5.14 2.88 19.90
N VAL A 620 -5.23 3.86 19.00
CA VAL A 620 -5.28 5.29 19.24
C VAL A 620 -6.36 5.90 18.35
N ASP A 621 -7.16 6.83 18.85
CA ASP A 621 -8.05 7.60 17.99
C ASP A 621 -7.28 8.75 17.31
N LEU A 622 -7.23 8.71 15.97
CA LEU A 622 -6.64 9.74 15.12
C LEU A 622 -7.69 10.47 14.27
N SER A 623 -8.98 10.36 14.60
CA SER A 623 -10.08 11.09 13.95
C SER A 623 -9.83 12.61 13.89
N THR A 624 -9.16 13.14 14.91
CA THR A 624 -8.82 14.56 15.08
C THR A 624 -7.85 15.12 14.02
N LEU A 625 -7.14 14.24 13.29
CA LEU A 625 -6.22 14.62 12.23
C LEU A 625 -6.95 14.98 10.93
N LYS A 626 -8.20 14.55 10.77
CA LYS A 626 -8.97 14.82 9.56
C LYS A 626 -9.34 16.30 9.47
N LYS A 627 -9.06 16.90 8.31
CA LYS A 627 -9.33 18.31 8.02
C LYS A 627 -9.75 18.45 6.54
N GLY A 628 -10.84 19.17 6.28
CA GLY A 628 -11.30 19.50 4.91
C GLY A 628 -10.45 20.58 4.26
N ALA A 629 -10.87 21.11 3.10
CA ALA A 629 -10.18 22.24 2.46
C ALA A 629 -10.30 23.54 3.29
N ILE A 630 -9.39 24.51 3.08
CA ILE A 630 -9.33 25.78 3.83
C ILE A 630 -10.68 26.55 3.88
N SER A 631 -11.55 26.39 2.86
CA SER A 631 -12.88 27.04 2.78
C SER A 631 -14.02 26.25 3.42
N GLU A 632 -13.80 25.02 3.89
CA GLU A 632 -14.84 24.18 4.47
C GLU A 632 -14.72 24.14 6.00
N LYS A 633 -15.77 24.58 6.71
CA LYS A 633 -15.86 24.43 8.18
C LYS A 633 -16.10 22.95 8.55
N THR A 634 -15.06 22.12 8.51
CA THR A 634 -15.11 20.75 9.05
C THR A 634 -14.99 20.73 10.56
N ARG A 635 -15.94 20.05 11.21
CA ARG A 635 -16.09 19.89 12.67
C ARG A 635 -15.85 18.43 13.04
N GLY A 636 -15.12 18.16 14.11
CA GLY A 636 -14.97 16.80 14.63
C GLY A 636 -14.59 16.74 16.11
N ILE A 637 -14.65 15.49 16.61
CA ILE A 637 -13.93 14.81 17.73
C ILE A 637 -14.78 14.37 18.94
N LYS A 638 -14.55 13.12 19.46
CA LYS A 638 -14.55 12.84 20.92
C LYS A 638 -13.76 11.59 21.42
N GLU A 639 -13.24 11.73 22.67
CA GLU A 639 -12.91 10.80 23.79
C GLU A 639 -11.88 9.63 23.69
N MET A 640 -10.95 9.55 24.68
CA MET A 640 -10.03 8.41 24.88
C MET A 640 -9.75 8.13 26.38
N ARG A 641 -9.59 6.85 26.74
CA ARG A 641 -9.34 6.33 28.12
C ARG A 641 -8.07 5.47 28.30
N PRO A 642 -7.47 5.44 29.50
CA PRO A 642 -6.15 4.82 29.77
C PRO A 642 -6.17 3.30 29.94
N SER A 643 -5.05 2.64 29.58
CA SER A 643 -4.64 1.39 30.25
C SER A 643 -3.23 1.41 30.79
N THR A 644 -3.08 0.79 31.95
CA THR A 644 -1.83 0.37 32.57
C THR A 644 -1.20 -0.83 31.84
N GLU A 645 0.13 -0.95 31.97
CA GLU A 645 1.10 -1.87 31.33
C GLU A 645 1.82 -1.31 30.09
N PRO A 646 2.84 -1.97 29.51
CA PRO A 646 4.22 -1.50 29.40
C PRO A 646 4.45 -0.28 28.48
N ALA A 647 5.66 0.30 28.51
CA ALA A 647 6.02 1.56 27.84
C ALA A 647 5.65 1.55 26.34
N MET A 648 4.75 2.46 25.96
CA MET A 648 4.07 2.50 24.66
C MET A 648 4.87 3.25 23.59
N MET A 649 4.88 2.72 22.37
CA MET A 649 5.60 3.29 21.21
C MET A 649 4.67 3.69 20.05
N TRP A 650 5.07 4.70 19.29
CA TRP A 650 4.48 5.13 18.02
C TRP A 650 5.55 5.58 17.02
N GLY A 651 5.24 5.50 15.73
CA GLY A 651 6.10 5.92 14.64
C GLY A 651 5.29 6.51 13.50
N ALA A 652 5.96 7.19 12.57
CA ALA A 652 5.32 7.67 11.35
C ALA A 652 6.25 7.58 10.14
N ILE A 653 5.70 7.21 8.99
CA ILE A 653 6.37 7.18 7.67
C ILE A 653 5.67 8.18 6.75
N THR A 654 6.43 8.92 5.96
CA THR A 654 5.91 9.81 4.91
C THR A 654 6.40 9.27 3.58
N VAL A 655 5.50 9.16 2.61
CA VAL A 655 5.82 8.83 1.22
C VAL A 655 5.31 10.00 0.37
N PRO A 656 6.19 10.78 -0.28
CA PRO A 656 5.75 11.86 -1.16
C PRO A 656 5.05 11.29 -2.39
N VAL A 657 4.04 12.01 -2.89
CA VAL A 657 3.27 11.66 -4.09
C VAL A 657 3.28 12.86 -5.03
N VAL A 658 3.73 12.65 -6.27
CA VAL A 658 3.80 13.67 -7.31
C VAL A 658 2.98 13.20 -8.51
N LEU A 659 2.00 14.02 -8.92
CA LEU A 659 1.14 13.77 -10.07
C LEU A 659 1.45 14.81 -11.14
N LYS A 660 1.74 14.38 -12.36
CA LYS A 660 2.07 15.24 -13.51
C LYS A 660 1.07 15.04 -14.63
N ARG A 661 0.57 16.10 -15.25
CA ARG A 661 -0.31 15.99 -16.41
C ARG A 661 0.54 15.73 -17.65
N GLY A 662 0.16 14.72 -18.42
CA GLY A 662 0.82 14.39 -19.68
C GLY A 662 0.31 13.07 -20.22
N GLU A 663 0.51 12.82 -21.51
CA GLU A 663 0.53 11.43 -21.97
C GLU A 663 1.77 10.77 -21.38
N GLU A 664 1.68 9.49 -20.98
CA GLU A 664 2.89 8.73 -20.62
C GLU A 664 3.91 8.94 -21.75
N PRO A 665 5.20 9.18 -21.45
CA PRO A 665 6.20 9.34 -22.49
C PRO A 665 6.07 8.17 -23.47
N PRO A 666 6.07 8.42 -24.79
CA PRO A 666 5.86 7.38 -25.80
C PRO A 666 6.77 6.22 -25.46
N SER A 667 6.21 5.00 -25.43
CA SER A 667 6.86 3.80 -24.91
C SER A 667 8.36 3.83 -25.17
N ILE A 668 9.16 4.15 -24.15
CA ILE A 668 10.60 4.29 -24.34
C ILE A 668 11.14 2.90 -24.66
N ARG A 669 11.50 2.68 -25.92
CA ARG A 669 12.03 1.40 -26.38
C ARG A 669 13.49 1.33 -26.01
N MET A 670 13.86 0.33 -25.22
CA MET A 670 15.22 0.13 -24.77
C MET A 670 15.82 -1.10 -25.48
N ILE A 671 16.92 -0.91 -26.22
CA ILE A 671 17.67 -2.00 -26.84
C ILE A 671 19.01 -2.14 -26.14
N GLY A 672 19.35 -3.35 -25.71
CA GLY A 672 20.64 -3.64 -25.10
C GLY A 672 21.64 -4.11 -26.15
N ILE A 673 22.89 -3.69 -26.05
CA ILE A 673 24.00 -4.25 -26.82
C ILE A 673 25.09 -4.72 -25.85
N ILE A 674 25.37 -6.02 -25.86
CA ILE A 674 26.28 -6.66 -24.91
C ILE A 674 27.47 -7.29 -25.61
N GLY A 675 28.66 -7.13 -25.01
CA GLY A 675 29.89 -7.54 -25.65
C GLY A 675 31.16 -7.25 -24.88
N SER A 676 32.18 -8.11 -25.05
CA SER A 676 33.52 -7.93 -24.47
C SER A 676 34.41 -7.02 -25.33
N GLN A 677 35.57 -6.62 -24.83
CA GLN A 677 36.52 -5.81 -25.58
C GLN A 677 36.96 -6.49 -26.88
N ASN A 678 37.17 -5.67 -27.92
CA ASN A 678 37.60 -6.11 -29.26
C ASN A 678 36.65 -7.10 -29.94
N ASN A 679 35.38 -7.14 -29.51
CA ASN A 679 34.38 -8.00 -30.12
C ASN A 679 33.58 -7.33 -31.27
N GLY A 680 33.99 -6.14 -31.70
CA GLY A 680 33.31 -5.37 -32.74
C GLY A 680 32.10 -4.54 -32.27
N LYS A 681 31.72 -4.56 -30.99
CA LYS A 681 30.64 -3.72 -30.42
C LYS A 681 30.90 -2.22 -30.63
N ASN A 682 32.09 -1.74 -30.27
CA ASN A 682 32.45 -0.32 -30.46
C ASN A 682 32.46 0.08 -31.94
N THR A 683 32.97 -0.78 -32.82
CA THR A 683 32.95 -0.56 -34.27
C THR A 683 31.51 -0.51 -34.82
N PHE A 684 30.61 -1.34 -34.29
CA PHE A 684 29.19 -1.29 -34.63
C PHE A 684 28.53 0.02 -34.17
N LEU A 685 28.79 0.46 -32.93
CA LEU A 685 28.28 1.72 -32.40
C LEU A 685 28.81 2.94 -33.18
N GLU A 686 30.10 2.96 -33.53
CA GLU A 686 30.72 4.01 -34.34
C GLU A 686 30.06 4.12 -35.73
N GLU A 687 29.81 2.98 -36.36
CA GLU A 687 29.14 2.93 -37.66
C GLU A 687 27.66 3.32 -37.57
N LEU A 688 26.96 2.89 -36.52
CA LEU A 688 25.57 3.29 -36.25
C LEU A 688 25.42 4.80 -36.09
N PHE A 689 26.28 5.43 -35.28
CA PHE A 689 26.20 6.88 -35.08
C PHE A 689 26.61 7.66 -36.32
N ARG A 690 27.52 7.12 -37.14
CA ARG A 690 27.83 7.67 -38.45
C ARG A 690 26.63 7.69 -39.40
N SER A 691 25.77 6.66 -39.35
CA SER A 691 24.52 6.61 -40.12
C SER A 691 23.46 7.59 -39.61
N LEU A 692 23.40 7.84 -38.29
CA LEU A 692 22.37 8.66 -37.65
C LEU A 692 22.56 10.17 -37.83
N ASP A 693 23.78 10.70 -37.66
CA ASP A 693 24.01 12.16 -37.53
C ASP A 693 25.14 12.70 -38.42
N GLY A 694 25.54 11.94 -39.45
CA GLY A 694 26.77 12.23 -40.20
C GLY A 694 28.01 12.00 -39.32
N LYS A 695 29.19 12.50 -39.69
CA LYS A 695 30.47 12.16 -39.03
C LYS A 695 30.60 12.59 -37.54
N GLN A 696 29.53 13.04 -36.88
CA GLN A 696 29.54 13.39 -35.46
C GLN A 696 29.29 12.17 -34.56
N LYS A 697 29.97 12.17 -33.42
CA LYS A 697 29.85 11.13 -32.40
C LYS A 697 28.81 11.57 -31.38
N ILE A 698 27.73 10.81 -31.22
CA ILE A 698 26.71 11.07 -30.19
C ILE A 698 27.32 10.78 -28.81
N GLU A 699 27.21 11.75 -27.89
CA GLU A 699 27.63 11.55 -26.49
C GLU A 699 26.54 10.78 -25.72
N PRO A 700 26.93 9.88 -24.79
CA PRO A 700 25.96 9.14 -24.00
C PRO A 700 25.21 10.04 -23.02
N SER A 701 23.90 9.85 -22.89
CA SER A 701 23.03 10.57 -21.95
C SER A 701 23.23 10.14 -20.50
N PHE A 702 23.78 8.94 -20.28
CA PHE A 702 24.16 8.43 -18.97
C PHE A 702 25.48 7.69 -19.07
N GLN A 703 26.39 7.94 -18.12
CA GLN A 703 27.73 7.36 -18.12
C GLN A 703 28.09 6.80 -16.74
N SER A 704 28.33 5.49 -16.70
CA SER A 704 29.03 4.83 -15.60
C SER A 704 30.33 4.18 -16.11
N ALA A 705 31.13 3.63 -15.20
CA ALA A 705 32.35 2.90 -15.57
C ALA A 705 32.08 1.70 -16.49
N PHE A 706 30.86 1.16 -16.48
CA PHE A 706 30.50 -0.09 -17.17
C PHE A 706 29.38 0.05 -18.21
N ILE A 707 28.39 0.91 -17.96
CA ILE A 707 27.17 1.03 -18.77
C ILE A 707 27.03 2.46 -19.28
N LYS A 708 26.66 2.58 -20.55
CA LYS A 708 26.39 3.86 -21.23
C LYS A 708 25.04 3.80 -21.93
N GLU A 709 24.27 4.87 -21.82
CA GLU A 709 23.01 5.04 -22.55
C GLU A 709 23.17 6.04 -23.67
N TYR A 710 22.61 5.74 -24.83
CA TYR A 710 22.54 6.66 -25.96
C TYR A 710 21.07 6.90 -26.29
N SER A 711 20.63 8.15 -26.16
CA SER A 711 19.30 8.59 -26.57
C SER A 711 19.32 8.92 -28.05
N ILE A 712 18.59 8.15 -28.86
CA ILE A 712 18.55 8.27 -30.30
C ILE A 712 17.16 8.78 -30.69
N PRO A 713 17.02 10.05 -31.10
CA PRO A 713 15.77 10.57 -31.62
C PRO A 713 15.52 9.99 -33.02
N LEU A 714 14.41 9.30 -33.22
CA LEU A 714 14.06 8.73 -34.51
C LEU A 714 13.14 9.70 -35.25
N ARG A 715 13.56 10.15 -36.44
CA ARG A 715 12.76 11.06 -37.26
C ARG A 715 11.62 10.28 -37.93
N GLY A 716 10.40 10.42 -37.40
CA GLY A 716 9.16 9.83 -37.91
C GLY A 716 7.92 10.67 -37.53
N PRO A 717 6.71 10.29 -37.95
CA PRO A 717 5.48 11.04 -37.66
C PRO A 717 5.12 11.13 -36.16
N ASP A 718 5.62 10.22 -35.32
CA ASP A 718 5.28 10.12 -33.89
C ASP A 718 6.43 10.50 -32.92
N GLU A 719 7.51 11.14 -33.39
CA GLU A 719 8.69 11.57 -32.57
C GLU A 719 9.11 10.58 -31.46
N GLU A 720 9.35 9.30 -31.80
CA GLU A 720 9.82 8.30 -30.83
C GLU A 720 11.30 8.49 -30.44
N THR A 721 11.61 8.31 -29.15
CA THR A 721 12.99 8.26 -28.64
C THR A 721 13.38 6.83 -28.28
N LEU A 722 14.44 6.31 -28.91
CA LEU A 722 15.03 5.01 -28.61
C LEU A 722 16.18 5.18 -27.61
N ILE A 723 16.25 4.32 -26.59
CA ILE A 723 17.42 4.22 -25.71
C ILE A 723 18.23 2.98 -26.08
N LEU A 724 19.46 3.20 -26.58
CA LEU A 724 20.42 2.13 -26.79
C LEU A 724 21.36 2.02 -25.58
N VAL A 725 21.40 0.85 -24.95
CA VAL A 725 22.18 0.59 -23.73
C VAL A 725 23.39 -0.27 -24.04
N ASP A 726 24.58 0.30 -23.90
CA ASP A 726 25.86 -0.40 -24.00
C ASP A 726 26.17 -1.15 -22.71
N LEU A 727 25.97 -2.47 -22.72
CA LEU A 727 26.17 -3.38 -21.60
C LEU A 727 27.56 -4.04 -21.65
N PRO A 728 28.25 -4.17 -20.50
CA PRO A 728 29.53 -4.87 -20.41
C PRO A 728 29.33 -6.39 -20.55
N ALA A 729 30.40 -7.10 -20.90
CA ALA A 729 30.49 -8.55 -20.78
C ALA A 729 31.73 -8.93 -19.98
N PHE A 730 31.95 -10.23 -19.73
CA PHE A 730 33.16 -10.72 -19.09
C PHE A 730 34.36 -10.66 -20.05
N GLU A 731 35.47 -10.12 -19.57
CA GLU A 731 36.69 -9.86 -20.37
C GLU A 731 37.71 -11.00 -20.28
N ASP A 732 37.79 -11.64 -19.12
CA ASP A 732 38.70 -12.75 -18.84
C ASP A 732 37.96 -13.85 -18.05
N ASN A 733 38.68 -14.82 -17.48
CA ASN A 733 38.09 -15.85 -16.63
C ASN A 733 38.15 -15.49 -15.13
N ASN A 734 38.59 -14.29 -14.76
CA ASN A 734 38.75 -13.88 -13.37
C ASN A 734 37.37 -13.66 -12.73
N ILE A 735 36.97 -14.62 -11.91
CA ILE A 735 35.65 -14.66 -11.29
C ILE A 735 35.36 -13.44 -10.39
N ASP A 736 36.38 -12.85 -9.75
CA ASP A 736 36.21 -11.65 -8.93
C ASP A 736 35.80 -10.43 -9.78
N LYS A 737 36.33 -10.31 -11.00
CA LYS A 737 35.94 -9.25 -11.94
C LYS A 737 34.51 -9.43 -12.46
N HIS A 738 34.07 -10.67 -12.62
CA HIS A 738 32.72 -10.99 -13.09
C HIS A 738 31.65 -10.46 -12.12
N VAL A 739 31.93 -10.45 -10.82
CA VAL A 739 31.04 -9.90 -9.79
C VAL A 739 30.72 -8.43 -10.07
N SER A 740 31.73 -7.63 -10.38
CA SER A 740 31.55 -6.19 -10.62
C SER A 740 30.72 -5.93 -11.87
N VAL A 741 30.99 -6.68 -12.95
CA VAL A 741 30.22 -6.62 -14.20
C VAL A 741 28.76 -6.99 -13.95
N LEU A 742 28.52 -8.11 -13.27
CA LEU A 742 27.16 -8.58 -13.03
C LEU A 742 26.38 -7.65 -12.09
N ARG A 743 27.03 -7.12 -11.04
CA ARG A 743 26.44 -6.10 -10.16
C ARG A 743 25.99 -4.87 -10.94
N ALA A 744 26.82 -4.38 -11.86
CA ALA A 744 26.47 -3.22 -12.69
C ALA A 744 25.25 -3.51 -13.58
N ILE A 745 25.22 -4.65 -14.26
CA ILE A 745 24.10 -5.05 -15.14
C ILE A 745 22.81 -5.21 -14.33
N VAL A 746 22.85 -6.00 -13.25
CA VAL A 746 21.66 -6.29 -12.42
C VAL A 746 21.12 -5.02 -11.77
N ALA A 747 22.00 -4.17 -11.24
CA ALA A 747 21.58 -2.91 -10.63
C ALA A 747 20.92 -1.98 -11.66
N TYR A 748 21.56 -1.82 -12.82
CA TYR A 748 21.05 -0.97 -13.89
C TYR A 748 19.71 -1.47 -14.44
N LEU A 749 19.65 -2.74 -14.88
CA LEU A 749 18.47 -3.32 -15.51
C LEU A 749 17.28 -3.40 -14.53
N GLY A 750 17.54 -3.70 -13.25
CA GLY A 750 16.52 -3.63 -12.21
C GLY A 750 16.00 -2.20 -11.98
N THR A 751 16.88 -1.20 -12.02
CA THR A 751 16.50 0.22 -11.91
C THR A 751 15.64 0.67 -13.09
N GLN A 752 16.03 0.34 -14.32
CA GLN A 752 15.24 0.68 -15.51
C GLN A 752 13.87 0.00 -15.48
N TYR A 753 13.83 -1.25 -15.03
CA TYR A 753 12.58 -1.99 -14.87
C TYR A 753 11.64 -1.34 -13.84
N GLN A 754 12.17 -0.79 -12.74
CA GLN A 754 11.38 -0.02 -11.78
C GLN A 754 10.78 1.25 -12.41
N LYS A 755 11.49 1.91 -13.33
CA LYS A 755 11.01 3.07 -14.09
C LYS A 755 10.03 2.74 -15.22
N ARG A 756 9.50 1.51 -15.25
CA ARG A 756 8.69 0.97 -16.36
C ARG A 756 9.41 0.89 -17.71
N TYR A 757 10.74 1.07 -17.75
CA TYR A 757 11.51 0.88 -18.98
C TYR A 757 11.87 -0.59 -19.18
N ARG A 758 11.36 -1.17 -20.25
CA ARG A 758 11.52 -2.59 -20.59
C ARG A 758 12.53 -2.74 -21.71
N LEU A 759 13.43 -3.70 -21.57
CA LEU A 759 14.33 -4.08 -22.66
C LEU A 759 13.49 -4.80 -23.72
N SER A 760 13.42 -4.25 -24.93
CA SER A 760 12.64 -4.83 -26.03
C SER A 760 13.46 -5.85 -26.82
N SER A 761 14.77 -5.68 -26.89
CA SER A 761 15.68 -6.56 -27.61
C SER A 761 17.10 -6.50 -27.04
N LEU A 762 17.86 -7.58 -27.23
CA LEU A 762 19.26 -7.66 -26.82
C LEU A 762 20.13 -8.13 -27.99
N ILE A 763 21.15 -7.34 -28.33
CA ILE A 763 22.15 -7.66 -29.34
C ILE A 763 23.39 -8.21 -28.64
N TRP A 764 23.75 -9.46 -28.92
CA TRP A 764 25.01 -10.04 -28.44
C TRP A 764 26.07 -10.00 -29.54
N CYS A 765 27.11 -9.20 -29.32
CA CYS A 765 28.23 -9.09 -30.26
C CYS A 765 29.27 -10.19 -30.02
N TYR A 766 29.57 -10.98 -31.06
CA TYR A 766 30.56 -12.06 -31.00
C TYR A 766 31.61 -11.94 -32.11
N ASN A 767 32.89 -11.95 -31.74
CA ASN A 767 34.00 -11.89 -32.70
C ASN A 767 34.21 -13.24 -33.40
N ILE A 768 33.71 -13.36 -34.62
CA ILE A 768 33.82 -14.61 -35.39
C ILE A 768 35.25 -14.92 -35.84
N SER A 769 36.13 -13.90 -35.85
CA SER A 769 37.51 -14.07 -36.29
C SER A 769 38.39 -14.78 -35.27
N LYS A 770 37.88 -15.03 -34.05
CA LYS A 770 38.60 -15.76 -33.01
C LYS A 770 38.90 -17.20 -33.46
N PRO A 771 40.07 -17.75 -33.11
CA PRO A 771 40.47 -19.05 -33.62
C PRO A 771 39.68 -20.22 -33.00
N ARG A 772 39.15 -20.04 -31.78
CA ARG A 772 38.42 -21.04 -30.98
C ARG A 772 37.39 -20.34 -30.08
N PHE A 773 36.35 -21.06 -29.71
CA PHE A 773 35.38 -20.66 -28.69
C PHE A 773 35.95 -20.96 -27.30
N THR A 774 36.16 -19.91 -26.49
CA THR A 774 36.87 -19.99 -25.20
C THR A 774 35.91 -20.19 -24.02
N VAL A 775 36.48 -20.40 -22.82
CA VAL A 775 35.70 -20.47 -21.57
C VAL A 775 34.94 -19.15 -21.34
N VAL A 776 35.60 -18.01 -21.48
CA VAL A 776 34.94 -16.69 -21.33
C VAL A 776 33.83 -16.47 -22.36
N ASP A 777 33.95 -17.00 -23.59
CA ASP A 777 32.88 -16.92 -24.59
C ASP A 777 31.64 -17.73 -24.15
N ARG A 778 31.85 -18.89 -23.51
CA ARG A 778 30.77 -19.70 -22.92
C ARG A 778 30.11 -18.96 -21.75
N GLU A 779 30.89 -18.33 -20.90
CA GLU A 779 30.38 -17.56 -19.76
C GLU A 779 29.57 -16.34 -20.21
N ASN A 780 29.99 -15.67 -21.28
CA ASN A 780 29.23 -14.58 -21.87
C ASN A 780 27.94 -15.05 -22.55
N LEU A 781 27.95 -16.22 -23.19
CA LEU A 781 26.71 -16.83 -23.69
C LEU A 781 25.73 -17.17 -22.55
N ASN A 782 26.24 -17.71 -21.43
CA ASN A 782 25.43 -17.96 -20.24
C ASN A 782 24.87 -16.65 -19.66
N LEU A 783 25.67 -15.58 -19.61
CA LEU A 783 25.22 -14.26 -19.18
C LEU A 783 24.06 -13.74 -20.05
N VAL A 784 24.15 -13.87 -21.38
CA VAL A 784 23.06 -13.49 -22.30
C VAL A 784 21.80 -14.31 -22.04
N LYS A 785 21.94 -15.62 -21.82
CA LYS A 785 20.81 -16.50 -21.47
C LYS A 785 20.19 -16.16 -20.12
N ASP A 786 21.01 -15.83 -19.12
CA ASP A 786 20.52 -15.46 -17.79
C ASP A 786 19.87 -14.07 -17.78
N ILE A 787 20.34 -13.13 -18.61
CA ILE A 787 19.70 -11.82 -18.81
C ILE A 787 18.31 -11.98 -19.44
N SER A 788 18.22 -12.80 -20.48
CA SER A 788 17.00 -12.95 -21.29
C SER A 788 15.98 -13.87 -20.63
N GLY A 789 16.43 -15.01 -20.10
CA GLY A 789 15.55 -16.11 -19.74
C GLY A 789 15.03 -16.86 -20.97
N LEU A 790 14.45 -18.04 -20.74
CA LEU A 790 14.06 -18.95 -21.82
C LEU A 790 13.02 -18.33 -22.78
N ASN A 791 12.09 -17.53 -22.27
CA ASN A 791 11.01 -16.94 -23.06
C ASN A 791 11.48 -15.77 -23.93
N ALA A 792 12.37 -14.91 -23.42
CA ALA A 792 12.85 -13.73 -24.13
C ALA A 792 14.08 -14.01 -25.02
N LEU A 793 14.57 -15.25 -25.10
CA LEU A 793 15.62 -15.61 -26.07
C LEU A 793 15.20 -15.27 -27.52
N LYS A 794 13.91 -15.38 -27.85
CA LYS A 794 13.35 -14.98 -29.15
C LYS A 794 13.50 -13.48 -29.46
N ASN A 795 13.91 -12.66 -28.47
CA ASN A 795 14.21 -11.23 -28.60
C ASN A 795 15.72 -10.93 -28.58
N VAL A 796 16.56 -11.97 -28.66
CA VAL A 796 18.03 -11.86 -28.73
C VAL A 796 18.50 -12.02 -30.17
N THR A 797 19.30 -11.06 -30.65
CA THR A 797 19.99 -11.14 -31.94
C THR A 797 21.48 -11.37 -31.73
N VAL A 798 22.03 -12.42 -32.35
CA VAL A 798 23.47 -12.69 -32.33
C VAL A 798 24.13 -11.96 -33.48
N LEU A 799 24.94 -10.94 -33.17
CA LEU A 799 25.69 -10.16 -34.13
C LEU A 799 27.12 -10.69 -34.23
N THR A 800 27.42 -11.48 -35.26
CA THR A 800 28.78 -11.95 -35.54
C THR A 800 29.57 -10.83 -36.24
N THR A 801 30.69 -10.41 -35.65
CA THR A 801 31.47 -9.25 -36.09
C THR A 801 32.83 -9.66 -36.66
N ASN A 802 33.60 -8.69 -37.19
CA ASN A 802 34.96 -8.86 -37.73
C ASN A 802 35.07 -9.75 -38.99
N TRP A 803 33.98 -9.86 -39.75
CA TRP A 803 33.98 -10.59 -41.04
C TRP A 803 34.95 -9.99 -42.07
N ASN A 804 35.23 -8.69 -41.99
CA ASN A 804 36.19 -7.97 -42.83
C ASN A 804 37.64 -8.41 -42.64
N ARG A 805 38.01 -9.00 -41.49
CA ARG A 805 39.37 -9.54 -41.28
C ARG A 805 39.69 -10.74 -42.17
N GLY A 806 38.67 -11.38 -42.74
CA GLY A 806 38.84 -12.48 -43.71
C GLY A 806 38.91 -12.03 -45.17
N ALA A 807 38.62 -10.76 -45.47
CA ALA A 807 38.43 -10.27 -46.84
C ALA A 807 39.75 -9.94 -47.57
N GLY A 808 40.80 -9.55 -46.85
CA GLY A 808 42.05 -9.03 -47.43
C GLY A 808 43.02 -10.07 -48.02
N LEU A 809 42.68 -11.37 -48.01
CA LEU A 809 43.56 -12.44 -48.49
C LEU A 809 43.17 -13.01 -49.86
N VAL A 810 42.08 -12.52 -50.47
CA VAL A 810 41.64 -12.98 -51.81
C VAL A 810 42.39 -12.26 -52.94
N THR A 811 43.04 -11.12 -52.68
CA THR A 811 43.67 -10.30 -53.72
C THR A 811 45.12 -10.64 -54.04
N ASN A 812 45.77 -11.56 -53.31
CA ASN A 812 47.17 -11.94 -53.52
C ASN A 812 47.36 -13.38 -54.05
N VAL A 813 46.49 -13.85 -54.94
CA VAL A 813 46.74 -15.09 -55.70
C VAL A 813 47.16 -14.75 -57.13
N ALA A 814 48.30 -14.07 -57.26
CA ALA A 814 49.05 -14.00 -58.50
C ALA A 814 50.54 -13.81 -58.21
N LYS A 815 51.19 -14.83 -57.62
CA LYS A 815 52.59 -15.21 -57.88
C LYS A 815 53.02 -16.41 -57.03
N SER A 816 53.34 -17.49 -57.75
CA SER A 816 54.34 -18.53 -57.40
C SER A 816 54.03 -19.54 -56.27
N GLY A 817 53.50 -20.70 -56.65
CA GLY A 817 54.29 -21.93 -56.60
C GLY A 817 54.59 -22.59 -55.25
N THR A 818 53.59 -23.00 -54.45
CA THR A 818 53.61 -24.27 -53.70
C THR A 818 52.23 -24.59 -53.12
N LEU A 819 51.74 -25.82 -53.37
CA LEU A 819 50.47 -26.32 -52.84
C LEU A 819 50.60 -26.68 -51.35
N ALA A 820 50.02 -25.85 -50.48
CA ALA A 820 49.47 -26.27 -49.18
C ALA A 820 48.19 -25.47 -48.92
N ALA A 821 47.09 -26.19 -48.66
CA ALA A 821 45.71 -25.72 -48.66
C ALA A 821 45.44 -24.52 -47.72
N GLY A 822 45.42 -23.31 -48.27
CA GLY A 822 44.91 -22.11 -47.59
C GLY A 822 43.38 -22.07 -47.68
N VAL A 823 42.68 -22.62 -46.69
CA VAL A 823 41.24 -22.39 -46.54
C VAL A 823 41.02 -20.90 -46.35
N SER A 824 40.28 -20.26 -47.27
CA SER A 824 39.85 -18.86 -47.12
C SER A 824 39.37 -18.62 -45.68
N PRO A 825 39.87 -17.58 -44.96
CA PRO A 825 39.48 -17.31 -43.58
C PRO A 825 37.96 -17.28 -43.35
N LEU A 826 37.20 -17.00 -44.41
CA LEU A 826 35.74 -16.93 -44.39
C LEU A 826 35.07 -18.28 -44.23
N ARG A 827 35.54 -19.33 -44.92
CA ARG A 827 35.01 -20.68 -44.71
C ARG A 827 35.22 -21.14 -43.27
N ARG A 828 36.31 -20.69 -42.65
CA ARG A 828 36.56 -20.93 -41.22
C ARG A 828 35.54 -20.17 -40.35
N TYR A 829 35.23 -18.92 -40.68
CA TYR A 829 34.24 -18.12 -39.93
C TYR A 829 32.81 -18.69 -40.09
N GLU A 830 32.42 -19.12 -41.28
CA GLU A 830 31.14 -19.79 -41.53
C GLU A 830 31.03 -21.12 -40.77
N LYS A 831 32.13 -21.88 -40.71
CA LYS A 831 32.21 -23.09 -39.87
C LYS A 831 32.08 -22.72 -38.38
N GLY A 832 32.74 -21.65 -37.94
CA GLY A 832 32.63 -21.15 -36.57
C GLY A 832 31.20 -20.72 -36.21
N GLU A 833 30.51 -20.02 -37.11
CA GLU A 833 29.12 -19.61 -36.92
C GLU A 833 28.19 -20.83 -36.90
N SER A 834 28.43 -21.81 -37.76
CA SER A 834 27.68 -23.08 -37.78
C SER A 834 27.86 -23.89 -36.48
N GLN A 835 29.02 -23.76 -35.82
CA GLN A 835 29.26 -24.35 -34.51
C GLN A 835 28.62 -23.53 -33.36
N LEU A 836 28.42 -22.23 -33.55
CA LEU A 836 27.79 -21.35 -32.57
C LEU A 836 26.26 -21.47 -32.56
N LYS A 837 25.64 -21.71 -33.73
CA LYS A 837 24.18 -21.81 -33.89
C LYS A 837 23.51 -22.80 -32.91
N PRO A 838 23.98 -24.06 -32.76
CA PRO A 838 23.40 -24.99 -31.79
C PRO A 838 23.52 -24.54 -30.33
N LEU A 839 24.53 -23.73 -30.00
CA LEU A 839 24.71 -23.21 -28.63
C LEU A 839 23.73 -22.08 -28.30
N CYS A 840 23.21 -21.41 -29.33
CA CYS A 840 22.30 -20.27 -29.26
C CYS A 840 20.89 -20.66 -29.73
N GLU A 841 20.47 -21.91 -29.53
CA GLU A 841 19.11 -22.33 -29.83
C GLU A 841 18.09 -21.45 -29.08
N GLY A 842 17.04 -21.02 -29.79
CA GLY A 842 16.00 -20.11 -29.29
C GLY A 842 16.25 -18.62 -29.53
N VAL A 843 17.43 -18.19 -30.01
CA VAL A 843 17.66 -16.78 -30.38
C VAL A 843 16.89 -16.39 -31.65
N LYS A 844 16.54 -15.10 -31.78
CA LYS A 844 15.75 -14.56 -32.90
C LYS A 844 16.40 -14.87 -34.24
N GLU A 845 17.64 -14.41 -34.41
CA GLU A 845 18.37 -14.50 -35.66
C GLU A 845 19.88 -14.29 -35.47
N PHE A 846 20.62 -14.64 -36.51
CA PHE A 846 22.04 -14.34 -36.66
C PHE A 846 22.22 -13.26 -37.72
N LYS A 847 22.97 -12.22 -37.38
CA LYS A 847 23.33 -11.12 -38.27
C LYS A 847 24.85 -11.00 -38.36
N ARG A 848 25.35 -10.73 -39.57
CA ARG A 848 26.80 -10.61 -39.84
C ARG A 848 27.18 -9.15 -40.03
N PHE A 849 28.21 -8.68 -39.33
CA PHE A 849 28.70 -7.31 -39.40
C PHE A 849 30.21 -7.23 -39.68
N GLY A 850 30.60 -6.29 -40.53
CA GLY A 850 31.99 -5.97 -40.82
C GLY A 850 32.11 -4.69 -41.65
N THR A 851 33.19 -3.93 -41.43
CA THR A 851 33.49 -2.71 -42.19
C THR A 851 34.41 -3.07 -43.36
N PHE A 852 33.87 -3.02 -44.58
CA PHE A 852 34.61 -3.36 -45.80
C PHE A 852 34.92 -2.09 -46.59
N SER A 853 36.15 -1.97 -47.10
CA SER A 853 36.54 -0.87 -47.97
C SER A 853 35.88 -0.94 -49.35
N ASP A 854 35.47 -2.14 -49.78
CA ASP A 854 34.77 -2.41 -51.04
C ASP A 854 33.35 -2.94 -50.78
N PRO A 855 32.29 -2.23 -51.22
CA PRO A 855 30.91 -2.68 -51.11
C PRO A 855 30.61 -4.01 -51.83
N ALA A 856 31.29 -4.31 -52.94
CA ALA A 856 31.09 -5.57 -53.68
C ALA A 856 31.65 -6.78 -52.91
N ALA A 857 32.80 -6.60 -52.24
CA ALA A 857 33.35 -7.59 -51.33
C ALA A 857 32.36 -7.90 -50.19
N ARG A 858 31.71 -6.88 -49.60
CA ARG A 858 30.69 -7.07 -48.54
C ARG A 858 29.51 -7.94 -48.99
N LYS A 859 28.94 -7.64 -50.17
CA LYS A 859 27.77 -8.36 -50.72
C LYS A 859 28.06 -9.82 -51.04
N THR A 860 29.28 -10.11 -51.49
CA THR A 860 29.74 -11.47 -51.84
C THR A 860 29.97 -12.35 -50.61
N MET A 861 30.17 -11.76 -49.43
CA MET A 861 30.63 -12.46 -48.21
C MET A 861 29.51 -12.79 -47.22
N SER A 862 28.42 -12.01 -47.25
CA SER A 862 27.47 -11.96 -46.14
C SER A 862 26.03 -12.30 -46.52
N GLY A 863 25.71 -12.45 -47.82
CA GLY A 863 24.37 -12.86 -48.27
C GLY A 863 23.24 -11.98 -47.69
N SER A 864 22.05 -12.55 -47.53
CA SER A 864 20.88 -11.86 -46.95
C SER A 864 20.94 -11.63 -45.44
N THR A 865 21.97 -12.13 -44.74
CA THR A 865 22.16 -11.95 -43.28
C THR A 865 23.17 -10.86 -42.94
N SER A 866 23.68 -10.17 -43.95
CA SER A 866 24.54 -8.99 -43.80
C SER A 866 23.78 -7.83 -43.19
N VAL A 867 24.38 -7.18 -42.19
CA VAL A 867 23.94 -5.84 -41.75
C VAL A 867 24.69 -4.85 -42.62
N GLU A 868 24.02 -4.25 -43.62
CA GLU A 868 24.60 -3.23 -44.50
C GLU A 868 24.69 -1.88 -43.79
N ASP A 869 23.61 -1.48 -43.12
CA ASP A 869 23.55 -0.32 -42.24
C ASP A 869 23.13 -0.77 -40.82
N PRO A 870 23.93 -0.49 -39.76
CA PRO A 870 23.53 -0.74 -38.38
C PRO A 870 22.18 -0.12 -38.02
N LEU A 871 21.80 1.01 -38.62
CA LEU A 871 20.51 1.65 -38.36
C LEU A 871 19.33 0.77 -38.80
N GLU A 872 19.43 0.10 -39.95
CA GLU A 872 18.40 -0.85 -40.41
C GLU A 872 18.20 -1.99 -39.42
N LEU A 873 19.28 -2.52 -38.84
CA LEU A 873 19.18 -3.54 -37.80
C LEU A 873 18.42 -3.00 -36.59
N ILE A 874 18.79 -1.83 -36.08
CA ILE A 874 18.12 -1.20 -34.94
C ILE A 874 16.63 -0.97 -35.22
N LEU A 875 16.27 -0.44 -36.39
CA LEU A 875 14.88 -0.21 -36.79
C LEU A 875 14.08 -1.51 -36.92
N SER A 876 14.67 -2.58 -37.48
CA SER A 876 14.01 -3.89 -37.56
C SER A 876 13.81 -4.59 -36.21
N LEU A 877 14.60 -4.24 -35.19
CA LEU A 877 14.38 -4.71 -33.83
C LEU A 877 13.23 -3.97 -33.16
N MET A 878 12.88 -2.78 -33.65
CA MET A 878 11.72 -2.04 -33.15
C MET A 878 10.40 -2.62 -33.65
N SER A 879 10.28 -3.17 -34.85
CA SER A 879 8.98 -3.65 -35.36
C SER A 879 8.39 -4.88 -34.63
N ASN A 880 8.99 -5.33 -33.54
CA ASN A 880 8.49 -6.41 -32.69
C ASN A 880 7.48 -5.88 -31.66
N GLU A 881 6.19 -6.16 -31.83
CA GLU A 881 5.13 -5.74 -30.89
C GLU A 881 4.94 -6.71 -29.70
N GLU A 882 5.42 -7.96 -29.79
CA GLU A 882 5.31 -8.97 -28.73
C GLU A 882 6.60 -9.10 -27.89
N GLY A 883 6.81 -8.15 -26.97
CA GLY A 883 7.97 -8.18 -26.08
C GLY A 883 7.76 -9.06 -24.84
N GLU A 884 8.20 -10.32 -24.89
CA GLU A 884 8.40 -11.09 -23.65
C GLU A 884 9.42 -10.40 -22.75
N GLU A 885 9.15 -10.43 -21.46
CA GLU A 885 9.94 -9.77 -20.43
C GLU A 885 11.31 -10.43 -20.22
N PHE A 886 12.38 -9.62 -20.21
CA PHE A 886 13.74 -10.10 -19.90
C PHE A 886 13.86 -10.50 -18.42
N GLN A 887 14.20 -11.78 -18.18
CA GLN A 887 14.16 -12.41 -16.87
C GLN A 887 14.96 -11.65 -15.78
N VAL A 888 16.17 -11.16 -16.09
CA VAL A 888 16.98 -10.46 -15.07
C VAL A 888 16.37 -9.15 -14.61
N GLN A 889 15.62 -8.46 -15.47
CA GLN A 889 14.95 -7.20 -15.11
C GLN A 889 13.90 -7.45 -14.02
N ARG A 890 13.08 -8.49 -14.20
CA ARG A 890 12.08 -8.93 -13.21
C ARG A 890 12.75 -9.42 -11.92
N GLU A 891 13.68 -10.37 -12.03
CA GLU A 891 14.34 -10.97 -10.86
C GLU A 891 15.08 -9.94 -10.01
N ALA A 892 15.78 -8.99 -10.64
CA ALA A 892 16.48 -7.92 -9.95
C ALA A 892 15.52 -7.01 -9.18
N CYS A 893 14.37 -6.68 -9.78
CA CYS A 893 13.35 -5.84 -9.17
C CYS A 893 12.65 -6.54 -7.99
N GLU A 894 12.26 -7.81 -8.16
CA GLU A 894 11.54 -8.58 -7.15
C GLU A 894 12.42 -8.92 -5.94
N THR A 895 13.63 -9.41 -6.19
CA THR A 895 14.48 -9.98 -5.12
C THR A 895 15.36 -8.94 -4.44
N LYS A 896 15.65 -7.82 -5.12
CA LYS A 896 16.56 -6.75 -4.67
C LYS A 896 17.94 -7.25 -4.23
N LYS A 897 18.35 -8.44 -4.68
CA LYS A 897 19.58 -9.14 -4.30
C LYS A 897 20.23 -9.75 -5.53
N LEU A 898 21.56 -9.79 -5.56
CA LEU A 898 22.30 -10.36 -6.69
C LEU A 898 21.99 -11.86 -6.81
N VAL A 899 22.12 -12.59 -5.69
CA VAL A 899 21.81 -14.03 -5.57
C VAL A 899 20.32 -14.34 -5.79
N GLY A 900 19.46 -13.32 -5.73
CA GLY A 900 18.06 -13.46 -6.09
C GLY A 900 17.84 -13.67 -7.59
N THR A 901 18.81 -13.30 -8.42
CA THR A 901 18.78 -13.50 -9.87
C THR A 901 19.39 -14.84 -10.29
N THR A 902 18.96 -15.38 -11.42
CA THR A 902 19.51 -16.60 -12.03
C THR A 902 20.98 -16.42 -12.37
N ALA A 903 21.37 -15.26 -12.90
CA ALA A 903 22.76 -14.92 -13.16
C ALA A 903 23.60 -14.92 -11.86
N GLY A 904 23.07 -14.36 -10.77
CA GLY A 904 23.75 -14.35 -9.48
C GLY A 904 23.90 -15.73 -8.87
N ARG A 905 22.87 -16.59 -8.95
CA ARG A 905 22.96 -18.00 -8.52
C ARG A 905 24.00 -18.78 -9.32
N ARG A 906 24.07 -18.57 -10.65
CA ARG A 906 25.09 -19.21 -11.49
C ARG A 906 26.49 -18.79 -11.07
N LEU A 907 26.70 -17.50 -10.81
CA LEU A 907 27.99 -16.99 -10.34
C LEU A 907 28.37 -17.59 -8.96
N GLN A 908 27.42 -17.68 -8.03
CA GLN A 908 27.61 -18.33 -6.72
C GLN A 908 28.03 -19.80 -6.87
N GLY A 909 27.35 -20.55 -7.75
CA GLY A 909 27.70 -21.94 -8.04
C GLY A 909 29.11 -22.08 -8.64
N ARG A 910 29.53 -21.11 -9.46
CA ARG A 910 30.90 -21.08 -10.02
C ARG A 910 31.96 -20.84 -8.96
N PHE A 911 31.72 -19.93 -8.01
CA PHE A 911 32.62 -19.75 -6.87
C PHE A 911 32.75 -21.02 -6.04
N ALA A 912 31.64 -21.70 -5.76
CA ALA A 912 31.65 -22.96 -5.03
C ALA A 912 32.50 -24.03 -5.75
N ALA A 913 32.37 -24.15 -7.07
CA ALA A 913 33.16 -25.10 -7.87
C ALA A 913 34.66 -24.76 -7.91
N GLU A 914 35.04 -23.48 -8.03
CA GLU A 914 36.46 -23.07 -8.00
C GLU A 914 37.08 -23.25 -6.62
N ILE A 915 36.32 -23.01 -5.54
CA ILE A 915 36.76 -23.29 -4.16
C ILE A 915 37.00 -24.79 -3.99
N GLU A 916 36.06 -25.65 -4.40
CA GLU A 916 36.22 -27.11 -4.30
C GLU A 916 37.44 -27.60 -5.08
N LYS A 917 37.69 -27.02 -6.26
CA LYS A 917 38.86 -27.34 -7.08
C LYS A 917 40.17 -26.94 -6.37
N LYS A 918 40.23 -25.74 -5.79
CA LYS A 918 41.42 -25.28 -5.03
C LYS A 918 41.63 -26.07 -3.74
N GLU A 919 40.56 -26.52 -3.08
CA GLU A 919 40.67 -27.41 -1.92
C GLU A 919 41.27 -28.76 -2.29
N LYS A 920 40.89 -29.34 -3.45
CA LYS A 920 41.51 -30.56 -3.98
C LYS A 920 42.97 -30.37 -4.39
N GLU A 921 43.30 -29.20 -4.94
CA GLU A 921 44.68 -28.83 -5.28
C GLU A 921 45.56 -28.80 -4.02
N ILE A 922 45.08 -28.16 -2.94
CA ILE A 922 45.78 -28.14 -1.65
C ILE A 922 46.00 -29.55 -1.09
N LEU A 923 45.00 -30.43 -1.18
CA LEU A 923 45.14 -31.83 -0.73
C LEU A 923 46.18 -32.60 -1.56
N GLY A 924 46.26 -32.33 -2.88
CA GLY A 924 47.28 -32.89 -3.75
C GLY A 924 48.68 -32.40 -3.40
N LEU A 925 48.84 -31.08 -3.24
CA LEU A 925 50.09 -30.45 -2.81
C LEU A 925 50.53 -30.96 -1.43
N ASP A 926 49.59 -31.21 -0.51
CA ASP A 926 49.89 -31.81 0.79
C ASP A 926 50.41 -33.25 0.68
N ALA A 927 49.87 -34.04 -0.25
CA ALA A 927 50.40 -35.38 -0.51
C ALA A 927 51.83 -35.31 -1.07
N GLU A 928 52.08 -34.43 -2.05
CA GLU A 928 53.42 -34.23 -2.63
C GLU A 928 54.43 -33.71 -1.60
N LEU A 929 54.03 -32.76 -0.74
CA LEU A 929 54.87 -32.24 0.35
C LEU A 929 55.22 -33.30 1.41
N ASN A 930 54.37 -34.30 1.61
CA ASN A 930 54.64 -35.40 2.54
C ASN A 930 55.64 -36.43 1.98
N ASP A 931 55.74 -36.54 0.64
CA ASP A 931 56.65 -37.46 -0.04
C ASP A 931 58.06 -36.86 -0.25
N LEU A 932 58.24 -35.55 -0.06
CA LEU A 932 59.51 -34.84 -0.22
C LEU A 932 60.33 -34.75 1.08
N ALA A 933 61.66 -34.85 0.95
CA ALA A 933 62.58 -34.66 2.07
C ALA A 933 62.59 -33.20 2.57
N GLU A 934 62.95 -32.99 3.84
CA GLU A 934 62.87 -31.67 4.50
C GLU A 934 63.77 -30.59 3.84
N HIS A 935 64.79 -31.00 3.08
CA HIS A 935 65.75 -30.11 2.41
C HIS A 935 65.61 -30.11 0.88
N ASP A 936 64.50 -30.64 0.36
CA ASP A 936 64.25 -30.68 -1.09
C ASP A 936 64.07 -29.26 -1.67
N PRO A 937 64.76 -28.89 -2.75
CA PRO A 937 64.69 -27.55 -3.34
C PRO A 937 63.27 -27.17 -3.82
N ASP A 938 62.44 -28.14 -4.20
CA ASP A 938 61.09 -27.89 -4.74
C ASP A 938 60.05 -27.69 -3.63
N ARG A 939 60.37 -28.04 -2.38
CA ARG A 939 59.47 -27.93 -1.21
C ARG A 939 58.98 -26.50 -0.97
N ASN A 940 59.86 -25.50 -1.12
CA ASN A 940 59.49 -24.10 -0.91
C ASN A 940 58.50 -23.60 -1.98
N ALA A 941 58.66 -24.03 -3.23
CA ALA A 941 57.75 -23.66 -4.32
C ALA A 941 56.35 -24.26 -4.10
N LEU A 942 56.26 -25.52 -3.68
CA LEU A 942 54.98 -26.17 -3.36
C LEU A 942 54.29 -25.54 -2.13
N LEU A 943 55.06 -25.10 -1.13
CA LEU A 943 54.51 -24.35 0.02
C LEU A 943 53.95 -22.98 -0.38
N GLU A 944 54.62 -22.29 -1.32
CA GLU A 944 54.15 -21.02 -1.87
C GLU A 944 52.87 -21.22 -2.69
N GLU A 945 52.83 -22.21 -3.58
CA GLU A 945 51.63 -22.56 -4.37
C GLU A 945 50.44 -22.94 -3.47
N LYS A 946 50.69 -23.71 -2.41
CA LYS A 946 49.67 -24.04 -1.41
C LYS A 946 49.15 -22.79 -0.68
N ALA A 947 50.04 -21.87 -0.31
CA ALA A 947 49.68 -20.63 0.37
C ALA A 947 48.81 -19.74 -0.53
N ASP A 948 49.17 -19.62 -1.81
CA ASP A 948 48.41 -18.88 -2.82
C ASP A 948 47.02 -19.48 -3.02
N ALA A 949 46.92 -20.81 -3.15
CA ALA A 949 45.65 -21.51 -3.27
C ALA A 949 44.73 -21.28 -2.04
N ALA A 950 45.30 -21.29 -0.82
CA ALA A 950 44.57 -21.01 0.41
C ALA A 950 44.10 -19.55 0.47
N GLN A 951 44.92 -18.61 0.03
CA GLN A 951 44.58 -17.18 -0.01
C GLN A 951 43.46 -16.90 -1.01
N ASP A 952 43.47 -17.55 -2.18
CA ASP A 952 42.38 -17.48 -3.15
C ASP A 952 41.05 -17.97 -2.58
N ILE A 953 41.04 -19.11 -1.87
CA ILE A 953 39.83 -19.62 -1.19
C ILE A 953 39.30 -18.61 -0.18
N ILE A 954 40.17 -18.02 0.64
CA ILE A 954 39.77 -17.01 1.64
C ILE A 954 39.14 -15.81 0.93
N ARG A 955 39.81 -15.27 -0.11
CA ARG A 955 39.32 -14.15 -0.90
C ARG A 955 37.94 -14.45 -1.48
N TRP A 956 37.78 -15.61 -2.12
CA TRP A 956 36.52 -16.01 -2.75
C TRP A 956 35.39 -16.24 -1.76
N ARG A 957 35.66 -16.81 -0.58
CA ARG A 957 34.64 -16.95 0.48
C ARG A 957 34.17 -15.60 1.01
N VAL A 958 35.07 -14.62 1.12
CA VAL A 958 34.71 -13.23 1.46
C VAL A 958 33.85 -12.62 0.36
N THR A 959 34.27 -12.73 -0.91
CA THR A 959 33.50 -12.25 -2.06
C THR A 959 32.10 -12.89 -2.13
N LEU A 960 31.98 -14.19 -1.84
CA LEU A 960 30.70 -14.91 -1.86
C LEU A 960 29.77 -14.40 -0.75
N LYS A 961 30.30 -14.18 0.46
CA LYS A 961 29.55 -13.56 1.56
C LYS A 961 29.11 -12.13 1.20
N ASP A 962 29.97 -11.36 0.54
CA ASP A 962 29.63 -10.02 0.05
C ASP A 962 28.54 -10.06 -1.03
N ILE A 963 28.52 -11.08 -1.88
CA ILE A 963 27.46 -11.30 -2.88
C ILE A 963 26.13 -11.66 -2.23
N GLU A 964 26.13 -12.49 -1.18
CA GLU A 964 24.92 -12.88 -0.43
C GLU A 964 24.33 -11.71 0.36
N LEU A 965 25.20 -10.88 0.94
CA LEU A 965 24.82 -9.68 1.67
C LEU A 965 24.54 -8.50 0.74
N TRP A 966 24.97 -8.57 -0.53
CA TRP A 966 24.69 -7.54 -1.51
C TRP A 966 23.18 -7.45 -1.74
N LYS A 967 22.65 -6.37 -1.21
CA LYS A 967 21.34 -5.84 -1.55
C LYS A 967 21.61 -4.68 -2.52
N LEU A 968 20.62 -4.37 -3.35
CA LEU A 968 20.53 -3.02 -3.91
C LEU A 968 20.40 -2.05 -2.73
N LEU A 969 21.54 -1.60 -2.20
CA LEU A 969 21.69 -0.73 -1.03
C LEU A 969 21.95 0.73 -1.40
N TYR A 970 21.84 1.03 -2.69
CA TYR A 970 21.89 2.39 -3.21
C TYR A 970 20.62 2.58 -4.03
N PHE A 971 19.61 3.17 -3.39
CA PHE A 971 19.27 4.55 -3.70
C PHE A 971 19.17 5.34 -2.40
#